data_AF-A0A7V5C962-F1
#
_entry.id   AF-A0A7V5C962-F1
#
_cell.length_a   1.000
_cell.length_b   1.000
_cell.length_c   1.000
_cell.angle_alpha   90.00
_cell.angle_beta   90.00
_cell.angle_gamma   90.00
#
_symmetry.space_group_name_H-M   'P 1'
#
loop_
_entity.id
_entity.type
_entity.pdbx_description
1 polymer ?
#
loop_
_entity_poly.entity_id
_entity_poly.type
_entity_poly.pdbx_seq_one_letter_code
_entity_poly.pdbx_strand_id
1 'polypeptide(L)'
;MTDIFAVDVMIRDASQFVGFEFVMEYDPDVVTIDSLAEGDFLFREGGTIDELQKKFTIDNGLGVLTFAMFVYPDYSVAGEGTLATITFNVESLGDSVLHFNEEVSEGTDLSEGLPDWIDAVITPRYHIAVGTGDGGIIGPSGNESGNALVSPGANQTFTITPDECYEIAGVTVDNGSVGTGSSYTFTNVSENHAISANFVKKTLTIEASATEGGTISPSDSVPMTCGQDKSFTITPAYCHRIKDVKVDGSSVITDMETDDNGTGTYMLEDVRNSHTIEAEFEKVFHTITASSGEHGIIDLSGEVTAECGSEPVFTITPADCYQIEDVTVGEESVKGKEEFEINTEDIGTYTFRPVTEDQEIEATFSPIVYAMKITAGEGGSVKLMLGDEEKAEISGGDSGTVDVDCGSGPTILISPDDCYEIADVKVNDIETDGAADSHTLPPLDEDQRIEVSFAIKKYTITVSETEHITIEPPGEIIVECGSEPVFTITPAPLPPEDGYKIKDVKVDEISVMEGVTTEDWIVIYTFPTVTQSHTIEAISAKTHHITASAGENGAIEPFGDVFAADGDNQTFTITPDDGYYSSDVSIVSRQDAADGEPAETEITAGPLTDHIVLTDVKSDFEIRAEFGQNPKITVTPAENGTISPSEEVSVEYGEDQEFIIMPDKFYHLTGVVTDDESVEGEEIDGTGIHLYKFYEVAQDHSLEATFECTDSDINGDKTADLADAILILKLLAGIDITDAISPCADVNEDGRIGMTELLSVLYAMAGGR
;
A
#
# COMPACT_ATOMS: atom_id res chain seq x y z
N MET A 1 29.40 118.74 21.33
CA MET A 1 30.60 117.98 20.98
C MET A 1 31.75 118.90 21.30
N THR A 2 32.52 118.66 22.35
CA THR A 2 33.85 119.25 22.44
C THR A 2 34.78 118.12 22.07
N ASP A 3 34.79 117.79 20.78
CA ASP A 3 35.82 116.89 20.28
C ASP A 3 37.13 117.65 20.38
N ILE A 4 38.10 117.01 21.03
CA ILE A 4 39.41 117.59 21.31
C ILE A 4 40.43 116.79 20.51
N PHE A 5 41.33 117.47 19.81
CA PHE A 5 42.43 116.83 19.10
C PHE A 5 43.72 117.63 19.29
N ALA A 6 44.88 116.99 19.10
CA ALA A 6 46.19 117.63 19.24
C ALA A 6 46.95 117.65 17.91
N VAL A 7 47.68 118.72 17.67
CA VAL A 7 48.55 118.91 16.50
C VAL A 7 49.94 119.28 16.98
N ASP A 8 50.93 118.54 16.52
CA ASP A 8 52.33 118.84 16.78
C ASP A 8 52.87 119.86 15.76
N VAL A 9 53.43 120.96 16.26
CA VAL A 9 54.27 121.86 15.50
C VAL A 9 55.68 121.30 15.54
N MET A 10 56.22 120.94 14.37
CA MET A 10 57.53 120.29 14.26
C MET A 10 58.52 121.16 13.49
N ILE A 11 59.78 121.07 13.88
CA ILE A 11 60.91 121.55 13.10
C ILE A 11 61.64 120.37 12.44
N ARG A 12 62.14 120.61 11.23
CA ARG A 12 62.98 119.67 10.48
C ARG A 12 64.22 120.39 9.95
N ASP A 13 65.29 119.63 9.71
CA ASP A 13 66.54 120.08 9.11
C ASP A 13 67.21 121.32 9.77
N ALA A 14 67.06 121.48 11.09
CA ALA A 14 67.70 122.59 11.81
C ALA A 14 69.22 122.39 11.91
N SER A 15 70.02 123.41 11.58
CA SER A 15 71.48 123.37 11.64
C SER A 15 72.08 124.17 12.81
N GLN A 16 71.59 125.38 13.06
CA GLN A 16 71.97 126.25 14.18
C GLN A 16 70.76 126.99 14.75
N PHE A 17 69.86 126.27 15.41
CA PHE A 17 68.59 126.82 15.87
C PHE A 17 68.64 127.25 17.33
N VAL A 18 68.49 128.56 17.58
CA VAL A 18 68.61 129.19 18.90
C VAL A 18 67.25 129.59 19.49
N GLY A 19 66.18 129.41 18.73
CA GLY A 19 64.83 129.78 19.11
C GLY A 19 63.93 130.03 17.91
N PHE A 20 62.67 130.27 18.19
CA PHE A 20 61.66 130.61 17.21
C PHE A 20 60.68 131.62 17.76
N GLU A 21 60.03 132.31 16.85
CA GLU A 21 58.81 133.07 17.07
C GLU A 21 57.91 132.80 15.87
N PHE A 22 56.67 132.44 16.13
CA PHE A 22 55.65 132.36 15.09
C PHE A 22 54.33 132.92 15.59
N VAL A 23 53.55 133.39 14.63
CA VAL A 23 52.15 133.74 14.82
C VAL A 23 51.33 132.79 13.97
N MET A 24 50.57 131.90 14.59
CA MET A 24 49.66 130.99 13.90
C MET A 24 48.25 131.57 13.94
N GLU A 25 47.69 131.83 12.78
CA GLU A 25 46.29 132.17 12.60
C GLU A 25 45.47 130.88 12.38
N TYR A 26 44.28 130.85 12.94
CA TYR A 26 43.28 129.81 12.76
C TYR A 26 41.90 130.46 12.77
N ASP A 27 40.89 129.75 12.27
CA ASP A 27 39.51 130.24 12.33
C ASP A 27 38.92 129.90 13.71
N PRO A 28 38.73 130.89 14.61
CA PRO A 28 38.23 130.66 15.95
C PRO A 28 36.77 130.23 15.97
N ASP A 29 36.02 130.45 14.88
CA ASP A 29 34.66 129.97 14.76
C ASP A 29 34.64 128.45 14.49
N VAL A 30 35.71 127.87 13.94
CA VAL A 30 35.83 126.44 13.61
C VAL A 30 36.54 125.67 14.73
N VAL A 31 37.70 126.15 15.19
CA VAL A 31 38.47 125.56 16.28
C VAL A 31 38.97 126.62 17.24
N THR A 32 38.97 126.32 18.54
CA THR A 32 39.69 127.12 19.54
C THR A 32 40.86 126.33 20.08
N ILE A 33 41.92 127.01 20.48
CA ILE A 33 43.04 126.37 21.18
C ILE A 33 42.66 126.25 22.66
N ASP A 34 42.65 125.01 23.16
CA ASP A 34 42.46 124.67 24.56
C ASP A 34 43.74 124.92 25.36
N SER A 35 44.84 124.34 24.87
CA SER A 35 46.13 124.37 25.54
C SER A 35 47.28 124.17 24.56
N LEU A 36 48.47 124.63 24.94
CA LEU A 36 49.72 124.38 24.22
C LEU A 36 50.71 123.78 25.21
N ALA A 37 51.31 122.65 24.84
CA ALA A 37 52.42 122.05 25.55
C ALA A 37 53.74 122.36 24.82
N GLU A 38 54.76 122.75 25.58
CA GLU A 38 56.11 122.97 25.06
C GLU A 38 56.71 121.67 24.55
N GLY A 39 57.26 121.71 23.33
CA GLY A 39 58.03 120.61 22.79
C GLY A 39 59.42 120.55 23.40
N ASP A 40 60.05 119.37 23.36
CA ASP A 40 61.34 119.15 24.01
C ASP A 40 62.56 119.65 23.21
N PHE A 41 62.34 120.12 21.97
CA PHE A 41 63.42 120.34 21.01
C PHE A 41 64.48 121.34 21.48
N LEU A 42 64.07 122.49 22.00
CA LEU A 42 65.00 123.54 22.47
C LEU A 42 65.70 123.21 23.79
N PHE A 43 65.25 122.18 24.52
CA PHE A 43 65.87 121.72 25.77
C PHE A 43 67.01 120.71 25.54
N ARG A 44 67.22 120.30 24.28
CA ARG A 44 68.30 119.39 23.92
C ARG A 44 69.64 120.10 24.11
N GLU A 45 70.66 119.33 24.48
CA GLU A 45 72.03 119.82 24.74
C GLU A 45 72.20 120.78 25.94
N GLY A 46 71.19 120.86 26.82
CA GLY A 46 71.31 121.56 28.11
C GLY A 46 71.10 123.07 28.05
N GLY A 47 70.52 123.58 26.97
CA GLY A 47 70.09 124.97 26.84
C GLY A 47 69.03 125.34 27.88
N THR A 48 69.10 126.58 28.38
CA THR A 48 68.08 127.17 29.25
C THR A 48 67.32 128.26 28.49
N ILE A 49 65.99 128.26 28.62
CA ILE A 49 65.13 129.27 27.99
C ILE A 49 65.45 130.65 28.56
N ASP A 50 65.52 131.64 27.69
CA ASP A 50 65.44 133.04 28.08
C ASP A 50 63.99 133.40 28.40
N GLU A 51 63.62 133.32 29.67
CA GLU A 51 62.29 133.67 30.17
C GLU A 51 61.91 135.14 29.90
N LEU A 52 62.85 136.03 29.57
CA LEU A 52 62.54 137.41 29.15
C LEU A 52 62.13 137.50 27.68
N GLN A 53 62.51 136.53 26.86
CA GLN A 53 62.18 136.46 25.42
C GLN A 53 61.10 135.42 25.11
N LYS A 54 60.68 134.62 26.08
CA LYS A 54 59.55 133.70 25.95
C LYS A 54 58.25 134.50 25.80
N LYS A 55 57.54 134.28 24.69
CA LYS A 55 56.21 134.85 24.46
C LYS A 55 55.22 133.72 24.24
N PHE A 56 54.10 133.80 24.92
CA PHE A 56 52.99 132.89 24.67
C PHE A 56 51.69 133.65 24.89
N THR A 57 50.87 133.71 23.85
CA THR A 57 49.56 134.33 23.92
C THR A 57 48.62 133.58 22.98
N ILE A 58 47.55 133.01 23.55
CA ILE A 58 46.40 132.52 22.80
C ILE A 58 45.33 133.60 22.89
N ASP A 59 44.90 134.09 21.74
CA ASP A 59 43.70 134.90 21.61
C ASP A 59 42.69 134.16 20.74
N ASN A 60 41.88 133.32 21.37
CA ASN A 60 40.76 132.64 20.72
C ASN A 60 39.69 133.63 20.22
N GLY A 61 39.66 134.88 20.67
CA GLY A 61 38.75 135.89 20.14
C GLY A 61 39.21 136.45 18.79
N LEU A 62 40.51 136.42 18.53
CA LEU A 62 41.12 136.86 17.27
C LEU A 62 41.56 135.71 16.36
N GLY A 63 41.57 134.46 16.84
CA GLY A 63 42.05 133.30 16.09
C GLY A 63 43.57 133.27 15.96
N VAL A 64 44.28 133.77 16.97
CA VAL A 64 45.74 133.96 16.89
C VAL A 64 46.45 133.26 18.05
N LEU A 65 47.50 132.53 17.74
CA LEU A 65 48.50 132.03 18.67
C LEU A 65 49.84 132.69 18.36
N THR A 66 50.37 133.47 19.29
CA THR A 66 51.78 133.88 19.24
C THR A 66 52.57 133.00 20.18
N PHE A 67 53.59 132.33 19.65
CA PHE A 67 54.49 131.51 20.45
C PHE A 67 55.93 131.75 20.07
N ALA A 68 56.73 132.12 21.07
CA ALA A 68 58.14 132.36 20.93
C ALA A 68 58.93 131.77 22.10
N MET A 69 60.05 131.15 21.78
CA MET A 69 61.00 130.60 22.74
C MET A 69 62.41 130.75 22.19
N PHE A 70 63.31 131.28 23.00
CA PHE A 70 64.73 131.45 22.68
C PHE A 70 65.60 130.93 23.83
N VAL A 71 66.83 130.50 23.55
CA VAL A 71 67.77 130.03 24.57
C VAL A 71 68.92 131.01 24.81
N TYR A 72 69.41 131.14 26.07
CA TYR A 72 70.51 132.04 26.47
C TYR A 72 71.55 131.35 27.37
N PRO A 73 72.86 131.72 27.30
CA PRO A 73 73.52 132.51 26.24
C PRO A 73 73.76 131.66 24.99
N ASP A 74 73.43 132.18 23.80
CA ASP A 74 73.60 131.63 22.44
C ASP A 74 74.05 130.15 22.35
N TYR A 75 73.14 129.21 22.66
CA TYR A 75 73.29 127.78 22.33
C TYR A 75 72.44 127.45 21.11
N SER A 76 73.00 126.75 20.14
CA SER A 76 72.28 126.32 18.93
C SER A 76 72.02 124.82 18.96
N VAL A 77 70.77 124.40 18.74
CA VAL A 77 70.37 122.99 18.61
C VAL A 77 70.23 122.64 17.12
N ALA A 78 70.61 121.43 16.73
CA ALA A 78 70.47 120.90 15.38
C ALA A 78 69.56 119.65 15.33
N GLY A 79 68.97 119.37 14.17
CA GLY A 79 68.14 118.18 13.91
C GLY A 79 66.64 118.47 13.75
N GLU A 80 65.82 117.45 13.99
CA GLU A 80 64.35 117.52 13.90
C GLU A 80 63.69 117.27 15.26
N GLY A 81 62.52 117.83 15.49
CA GLY A 81 61.71 117.52 16.67
C GLY A 81 60.49 118.40 16.85
N THR A 82 59.77 118.17 17.93
CA THR A 82 58.55 118.92 18.26
C THR A 82 58.92 120.23 18.95
N LEU A 83 58.40 121.34 18.42
CA LEU A 83 58.48 122.66 19.02
C LEU A 83 57.35 122.90 20.01
N ALA A 84 56.14 122.42 19.67
CA ALA A 84 54.95 122.52 20.51
C ALA A 84 53.93 121.45 20.14
N THR A 85 53.06 121.09 21.08
CA THR A 85 51.84 120.34 20.81
C THR A 85 50.65 121.23 21.17
N ILE A 86 49.83 121.54 20.18
CA ILE A 86 48.66 122.42 20.32
C ILE A 86 47.41 121.54 20.41
N THR A 87 46.65 121.68 21.49
CA THR A 87 45.37 120.99 21.68
C THR A 87 44.24 121.91 21.30
N PHE A 88 43.37 121.48 20.40
CA PHE A 88 42.24 122.23 19.87
C PHE A 88 40.91 121.63 20.34
N ASN A 89 39.95 122.49 20.66
CA ASN A 89 38.54 122.16 20.74
C ASN A 89 37.87 122.45 19.38
N VAL A 90 37.04 121.55 18.89
CA VAL A 90 36.17 121.81 17.72
C VAL A 90 34.95 122.60 18.18
N GLU A 91 34.79 123.82 17.66
CA GLU A 91 33.66 124.70 17.97
C GLU A 91 32.54 124.60 16.93
N SER A 92 32.92 124.55 15.65
CA SER A 92 31.98 124.38 14.54
C SER A 92 32.61 123.60 13.39
N LEU A 93 31.80 123.29 12.39
CA LEU A 93 32.28 122.60 11.19
C LEU A 93 32.65 123.62 10.12
N GLY A 94 33.83 123.45 9.55
CA GLY A 94 34.44 124.31 8.54
C GLY A 94 35.90 123.94 8.38
N ASP A 95 36.57 124.49 7.36
CA ASP A 95 38.02 124.33 7.26
C ASP A 95 38.68 125.45 8.07
N SER A 96 39.49 125.09 9.06
CA SER A 96 40.42 126.03 9.68
C SER A 96 41.81 125.75 9.14
N VAL A 97 42.34 126.69 8.36
CA VAL A 97 43.76 126.67 7.98
C VAL A 97 44.55 127.16 9.18
N LEU A 98 45.47 126.35 9.68
CA LEU A 98 46.50 126.74 10.64
C LEU A 98 47.61 127.44 9.83
N HIS A 99 47.46 128.75 9.66
CA HIS A 99 48.36 129.56 8.84
C HIS A 99 49.45 130.18 9.68
N PHE A 100 50.72 129.92 9.36
CA PHE A 100 51.83 130.49 10.11
C PHE A 100 52.36 131.76 9.43
N ASN A 101 52.22 132.88 10.10
CA ASN A 101 52.77 134.16 9.69
C ASN A 101 54.23 134.29 10.14
N GLU A 102 55.09 134.73 9.22
CA GLU A 102 56.47 135.13 9.52
C GLU A 102 56.50 136.49 10.21
N GLU A 103 57.03 136.57 11.44
CA GLU A 103 57.37 137.84 12.08
C GLU A 103 58.86 137.87 12.43
N VAL A 104 59.58 138.84 11.86
CA VAL A 104 61.03 139.04 12.07
C VAL A 104 61.25 139.77 13.39
N SER A 105 61.86 139.13 14.39
CA SER A 105 62.37 139.81 15.58
C SER A 105 63.90 139.89 15.58
N GLU A 106 64.43 141.10 15.85
CA GLU A 106 65.87 141.43 15.86
C GLU A 106 66.64 140.56 16.86
N GLY A 107 67.62 139.77 16.40
CA GLY A 107 68.58 139.13 17.30
C GLY A 107 69.26 137.85 16.82
N THR A 108 68.80 137.22 15.74
CA THR A 108 69.39 135.96 15.25
C THR A 108 70.38 136.21 14.10
N ASP A 109 71.49 135.46 14.07
CA ASP A 109 72.47 135.49 12.98
C ASP A 109 71.80 134.92 11.70
N LEU A 110 71.26 135.81 10.86
CA LEU A 110 70.51 135.50 9.64
C LEU A 110 71.38 134.91 8.51
N SER A 111 72.55 134.32 8.82
CA SER A 111 73.49 133.85 7.80
C SER A 111 73.02 132.58 7.05
N GLU A 112 72.01 131.85 7.55
CA GLU A 112 71.55 130.57 6.97
C GLU A 112 70.05 130.54 6.52
N GLY A 113 69.30 131.64 6.65
CA GLY A 113 67.90 131.75 6.16
C GLY A 113 66.80 131.55 7.22
N LEU A 114 65.56 131.97 6.90
CA LEU A 114 64.38 131.81 7.77
C LEU A 114 63.72 130.43 7.57
N PRO A 115 63.06 129.86 8.60
CA PRO A 115 62.30 128.62 8.46
C PRO A 115 61.11 128.78 7.50
N ASP A 116 60.87 127.77 6.66
CA ASP A 116 59.69 127.68 5.78
C ASP A 116 58.55 126.99 6.55
N TRP A 117 57.44 127.70 6.74
CA TRP A 117 56.29 127.18 7.48
C TRP A 117 55.33 126.45 6.54
N ILE A 118 54.83 125.30 6.99
CA ILE A 118 53.84 124.50 6.24
C ILE A 118 52.50 124.59 6.98
N ASP A 119 51.51 125.15 6.30
CA ASP A 119 50.14 125.21 6.82
C ASP A 119 49.51 123.82 6.91
N ALA A 120 48.63 123.66 7.90
CA ALA A 120 47.76 122.49 8.01
C ALA A 120 46.30 122.92 7.88
N VAL A 121 45.43 122.05 7.35
CA VAL A 121 43.97 122.30 7.32
C VAL A 121 43.28 121.32 8.24
N ILE A 122 42.52 121.86 9.19
CA ILE A 122 41.63 121.09 10.05
C ILE A 122 40.23 121.11 9.45
N THR A 123 39.67 119.93 9.18
CA THR A 123 38.33 119.77 8.60
C THR A 123 37.46 118.85 9.48
N PRO A 124 36.77 119.39 10.49
CA PRO A 124 35.81 118.63 11.29
C PRO A 124 34.65 118.09 10.44
N ARG A 125 34.10 116.91 10.80
CA ARG A 125 33.02 116.21 10.06
C ARG A 125 31.93 115.71 11.01
N TYR A 126 30.71 115.50 10.49
CA TYR A 126 29.65 114.83 11.25
C TYR A 126 29.88 113.31 11.32
N HIS A 127 29.44 112.72 12.43
CA HIS A 127 29.47 111.27 12.65
C HIS A 127 28.09 110.66 12.38
N ILE A 128 28.06 109.58 11.61
CA ILE A 128 26.91 108.68 11.54
C ILE A 128 27.29 107.35 12.21
N ALA A 129 26.71 107.08 13.37
CA ALA A 129 26.93 105.83 14.10
C ALA A 129 26.20 104.68 13.39
N VAL A 130 26.90 103.57 13.13
CA VAL A 130 26.34 102.39 12.45
C VAL A 130 26.22 101.23 13.45
N GLY A 131 25.00 100.77 13.71
CA GLY A 131 24.73 99.63 14.59
C GLY A 131 24.14 98.44 13.82
N THR A 132 24.90 97.35 13.68
CA THR A 132 24.43 96.12 13.02
C THR A 132 24.03 95.06 14.06
N GLY A 133 22.80 94.54 13.99
CA GLY A 133 22.46 93.29 14.67
C GLY A 133 23.06 92.07 13.95
N ASP A 134 23.04 90.91 14.62
CA ASP A 134 23.47 89.64 14.02
C ASP A 134 22.64 89.29 12.77
N GLY A 135 23.26 88.66 11.77
CA GLY A 135 22.57 88.17 10.57
C GLY A 135 22.53 89.15 9.39
N GLY A 136 23.41 90.15 9.37
CA GLY A 136 23.62 91.01 8.20
C GLY A 136 24.60 92.15 8.48
N ILE A 137 24.77 93.01 7.48
CA ILE A 137 25.72 94.14 7.51
C ILE A 137 25.09 95.44 6.99
N ILE A 138 25.63 96.57 7.41
CA ILE A 138 25.32 97.90 6.88
C ILE A 138 26.61 98.50 6.29
N GLY A 139 26.60 98.84 5.00
CA GLY A 139 27.75 99.41 4.29
C GLY A 139 27.47 100.80 3.70
N PRO A 140 28.43 101.73 3.65
CA PRO A 140 29.81 101.60 4.13
C PRO A 140 29.91 101.84 5.64
N SER A 141 30.56 100.93 6.39
CA SER A 141 30.99 101.20 7.77
C SER A 141 32.32 101.95 7.74
N GLY A 142 32.34 103.22 8.13
CA GLY A 142 33.58 104.02 8.15
C GLY A 142 34.51 103.63 9.30
N ASN A 143 35.81 103.52 8.98
CA ASN A 143 37.03 103.42 9.83
C ASN A 143 36.97 102.65 11.17
N GLU A 144 38.09 102.64 11.91
CA GLU A 144 38.35 101.75 13.07
C GLU A 144 37.39 101.96 14.27
N SER A 145 36.49 102.95 14.21
CA SER A 145 35.48 103.25 15.23
C SER A 145 34.03 102.93 14.82
N GLY A 146 33.79 102.36 13.64
CA GLY A 146 32.45 101.95 13.19
C GLY A 146 31.49 103.10 12.82
N ASN A 147 31.99 104.33 12.69
CA ASN A 147 31.22 105.52 12.33
C ASN A 147 31.54 105.96 10.90
N ALA A 148 30.52 106.32 10.11
CA ALA A 148 30.75 107.00 8.83
C ALA A 148 30.97 108.50 9.07
N LEU A 149 32.08 109.04 8.54
CA LEU A 149 32.41 110.47 8.62
C LEU A 149 31.90 111.21 7.38
N VAL A 150 31.01 112.19 7.57
CA VAL A 150 30.32 112.89 6.48
C VAL A 150 30.58 114.39 6.56
N SER A 151 31.00 114.99 5.46
CA SER A 151 31.19 116.45 5.36
C SER A 151 29.85 117.18 5.49
N PRO A 152 29.83 118.41 6.04
CA PRO A 152 28.60 119.21 6.16
C PRO A 152 27.87 119.34 4.82
N GLY A 153 26.56 119.12 4.82
CA GLY A 153 25.69 119.24 3.64
C GLY A 153 25.84 118.12 2.60
N ALA A 154 26.76 117.17 2.79
CA ALA A 154 26.88 116.02 1.91
C ALA A 154 25.75 114.99 2.15
N ASN A 155 25.46 114.19 1.14
CA ASN A 155 24.57 113.04 1.27
C ASN A 155 25.40 111.78 1.57
N GLN A 156 24.90 110.90 2.41
CA GLN A 156 25.50 109.59 2.68
C GLN A 156 24.47 108.49 2.49
N THR A 157 24.76 107.53 1.62
CA THR A 157 23.89 106.36 1.39
C THR A 157 24.46 105.13 2.07
N PHE A 158 23.59 104.39 2.74
CA PHE A 158 23.86 103.08 3.32
C PHE A 158 23.09 102.01 2.56
N THR A 159 23.71 100.84 2.43
CA THR A 159 23.11 99.59 1.94
C THR A 159 23.04 98.62 3.11
N ILE A 160 21.87 98.05 3.34
CA ILE A 160 21.62 97.06 4.37
C ILE A 160 21.47 95.71 3.67
N THR A 161 22.41 94.81 3.94
CA THR A 161 22.48 93.50 3.30
C THR A 161 22.31 92.42 4.36
N PRO A 162 21.18 91.71 4.40
CA PRO A 162 21.03 90.51 5.22
C PRO A 162 22.02 89.42 4.80
N ASP A 163 22.47 88.63 5.77
CA ASP A 163 23.16 87.38 5.49
C ASP A 163 22.21 86.36 4.84
N GLU A 164 22.77 85.31 4.25
CA GLU A 164 21.97 84.18 3.77
C GLU A 164 21.13 83.60 4.93
N CYS A 165 19.89 83.16 4.64
CA CYS A 165 18.87 82.78 5.63
C CYS A 165 18.30 83.89 6.52
N TYR A 166 18.71 85.16 6.37
CA TYR A 166 18.14 86.27 7.12
C TYR A 166 17.35 87.23 6.23
N GLU A 167 16.43 87.97 6.84
CA GLU A 167 15.74 89.11 6.24
C GLU A 167 15.77 90.32 7.18
N ILE A 168 15.60 91.52 6.62
CA ILE A 168 15.61 92.77 7.40
C ILE A 168 14.34 92.80 8.24
N ALA A 169 14.48 92.65 9.56
CA ALA A 169 13.36 92.77 10.51
C ALA A 169 12.96 94.24 10.70
N GLY A 170 13.93 95.16 10.63
CA GLY A 170 13.68 96.59 10.68
C GLY A 170 14.96 97.41 10.71
N VAL A 171 14.84 98.65 10.24
CA VAL A 171 15.89 99.65 10.20
C VAL A 171 15.44 100.85 11.02
N THR A 172 16.32 101.40 11.84
CA THR A 172 16.09 102.60 12.64
C THR A 172 17.13 103.66 12.31
N VAL A 173 16.68 104.91 12.27
CA VAL A 173 17.49 106.11 12.06
C VAL A 173 17.15 107.09 13.16
N ASP A 174 18.16 107.54 13.92
CA ASP A 174 18.01 108.45 15.07
C ASP A 174 16.90 108.02 16.06
N ASN A 175 16.81 106.72 16.32
CA ASN A 175 15.78 106.05 17.13
C ASN A 175 14.36 106.00 16.53
N GLY A 176 14.14 106.52 15.30
CA GLY A 176 12.90 106.36 14.55
C GLY A 176 12.98 105.19 13.57
N SER A 177 11.91 104.39 13.43
CA SER A 177 11.88 103.30 12.43
C SER A 177 11.66 103.85 11.02
N VAL A 178 12.44 103.34 10.06
CA VAL A 178 12.33 103.66 8.63
C VAL A 178 11.87 102.47 7.78
N GLY A 179 11.35 101.42 8.44
CA GLY A 179 10.85 100.20 7.80
C GLY A 179 11.95 99.17 7.54
N THR A 180 11.77 98.33 6.52
CA THR A 180 12.65 97.19 6.18
C THR A 180 13.43 97.42 4.87
N GLY A 181 13.66 98.68 4.51
CA GLY A 181 14.37 99.02 3.27
C GLY A 181 15.81 98.53 3.27
N SER A 182 16.30 98.05 2.12
CA SER A 182 17.68 97.60 1.93
C SER A 182 18.67 98.74 1.66
N SER A 183 18.19 99.99 1.67
CA SER A 183 19.04 101.17 1.55
C SER A 183 18.40 102.35 2.26
N TYR A 184 19.25 103.21 2.82
CA TYR A 184 18.84 104.47 3.43
C TYR A 184 19.84 105.58 3.06
N THR A 185 19.34 106.72 2.61
CA THR A 185 20.17 107.89 2.30
C THR A 185 19.90 109.01 3.28
N PHE A 186 20.92 109.39 4.04
CA PHE A 186 20.94 110.69 4.70
C PHE A 186 21.20 111.75 3.65
N THR A 187 20.30 112.73 3.53
CA THR A 187 20.45 113.85 2.61
C THR A 187 20.80 115.11 3.37
N ASN A 188 21.76 115.89 2.86
CA ASN A 188 22.16 117.18 3.42
C ASN A 188 22.47 117.09 4.93
N VAL A 189 23.43 116.24 5.30
CA VAL A 189 23.77 115.96 6.70
C VAL A 189 24.24 117.24 7.40
N SER A 190 23.50 117.65 8.43
CA SER A 190 23.73 118.89 9.20
C SER A 190 23.81 118.66 10.72
N GLU A 191 23.79 117.41 11.16
CA GLU A 191 24.03 117.00 12.54
C GLU A 191 24.57 115.56 12.57
N ASN A 192 24.99 115.08 13.75
CA ASN A 192 25.33 113.68 13.91
C ASN A 192 24.06 112.83 13.85
N HIS A 193 24.19 111.65 13.25
CA HIS A 193 23.08 110.71 13.12
C HIS A 193 23.47 109.31 13.60
N ALA A 194 22.49 108.43 13.72
CA ALA A 194 22.68 107.00 13.92
C ALA A 194 21.77 106.20 12.98
N ILE A 195 22.29 105.10 12.44
CA ILE A 195 21.53 104.10 11.68
C ILE A 195 21.78 102.72 12.27
N SER A 196 20.71 101.95 12.48
CA SER A 196 20.80 100.56 12.91
C SER A 196 19.84 99.66 12.16
N ALA A 197 20.22 98.39 11.96
CA ALA A 197 19.38 97.38 11.33
C ALA A 197 19.40 96.10 12.16
N ASN A 198 18.21 95.49 12.29
CA ASN A 198 18.01 94.18 12.91
C ASN A 198 17.58 93.18 11.85
N PHE A 199 18.04 91.95 11.99
CA PHE A 199 17.73 90.85 11.07
C PHE A 199 17.03 89.71 11.81
N VAL A 200 16.17 88.99 11.10
CA VAL A 200 15.49 87.79 11.60
C VAL A 200 15.69 86.66 10.61
N LYS A 201 15.82 85.41 11.08
CA LYS A 201 15.91 84.25 10.19
C LYS A 201 14.61 84.05 9.42
N LYS A 202 14.73 83.72 8.14
CA LYS A 202 13.59 83.37 7.27
C LYS A 202 12.89 82.12 7.77
N THR A 203 11.56 82.14 7.73
CA THR A 203 10.73 80.94 7.87
C THR A 203 10.49 80.34 6.48
N LEU A 204 10.80 79.05 6.35
CA LEU A 204 10.56 78.24 5.15
C LEU A 204 9.39 77.29 5.42
N THR A 205 8.78 76.80 4.36
CA THR A 205 7.67 75.85 4.44
C THR A 205 8.00 74.61 3.62
N ILE A 206 7.75 73.43 4.20
CA ILE A 206 7.79 72.17 3.46
C ILE A 206 6.37 71.66 3.33
N GLU A 207 5.89 71.50 2.10
CA GLU A 207 4.56 70.94 1.84
C GLU A 207 4.68 69.43 1.64
N ALA A 208 4.23 68.66 2.63
CA ALA A 208 4.35 67.21 2.69
C ALA A 208 3.01 66.52 2.43
N SER A 209 2.96 65.62 1.46
CA SER A 209 1.74 64.89 1.10
C SER A 209 2.02 63.42 0.83
N ALA A 210 0.97 62.60 0.94
CA ALA A 210 1.01 61.17 0.71
C ALA A 210 -0.20 60.77 -0.14
N THR A 211 -0.01 59.87 -1.10
CA THR A 211 -1.13 59.23 -1.81
C THR A 211 -1.87 58.24 -0.92
N GLU A 212 -2.99 57.70 -1.41
CA GLU A 212 -3.64 56.54 -0.78
C GLU A 212 -2.64 55.38 -0.66
N GLY A 213 -2.74 54.60 0.43
CA GLY A 213 -1.85 53.47 0.71
C GLY A 213 -0.76 53.73 1.76
N GLY A 214 -0.73 54.90 2.38
CA GLY A 214 0.20 55.16 3.48
C GLY A 214 0.13 56.57 4.03
N THR A 215 1.16 56.96 4.78
CA THR A 215 1.23 58.26 5.46
C THR A 215 2.64 58.82 5.41
N ILE A 216 2.75 60.15 5.50
CA ILE A 216 3.99 60.87 5.73
C ILE A 216 3.85 61.71 7.01
N SER A 217 4.88 61.75 7.85
CA SER A 217 4.88 62.51 9.10
C SER A 217 6.21 63.24 9.28
N PRO A 218 6.20 64.57 9.51
CA PRO A 218 5.02 65.45 9.52
C PRO A 218 4.40 65.63 8.12
N SER A 219 3.09 65.89 8.05
CA SER A 219 2.32 66.15 6.80
C SER A 219 1.88 67.61 6.66
N ASP A 220 1.27 67.91 5.51
CA ASP A 220 0.76 69.21 5.11
C ASP A 220 1.86 70.29 5.13
N SER A 221 1.52 71.50 5.57
CA SER A 221 2.42 72.64 5.62
C SER A 221 3.27 72.61 6.89
N VAL A 222 4.56 72.29 6.75
CA VAL A 222 5.51 72.13 7.84
C VAL A 222 6.46 73.34 7.90
N PRO A 223 6.25 74.29 8.84
CA PRO A 223 7.11 75.45 8.96
C PRO A 223 8.46 75.07 9.60
N MET A 224 9.54 75.65 9.10
CA MET A 224 10.87 75.51 9.67
C MET A 224 11.73 76.76 9.50
N THR A 225 12.76 76.88 10.32
CA THR A 225 13.74 77.98 10.22
C THR A 225 14.78 77.64 9.16
N CYS A 226 15.15 78.60 8.31
CA CYS A 226 16.20 78.42 7.30
C CYS A 226 17.54 77.94 7.89
N GLY A 227 18.16 76.97 7.21
CA GLY A 227 19.40 76.28 7.61
C GLY A 227 19.20 75.24 8.72
N GLN A 228 18.00 74.68 8.86
CA GLN A 228 17.74 73.53 9.73
C GLN A 228 17.58 72.27 8.89
N ASP A 229 17.84 71.12 9.51
CA ASP A 229 17.53 69.82 8.94
C ASP A 229 16.09 69.44 9.32
N LYS A 230 15.43 68.65 8.46
CA LYS A 230 14.09 68.15 8.72
C LYS A 230 13.94 66.71 8.26
N SER A 231 13.58 65.84 9.19
CA SER A 231 13.28 64.43 8.92
C SER A 231 11.78 64.21 8.72
N PHE A 232 11.46 63.32 7.79
CA PHE A 232 10.14 62.81 7.46
C PHE A 232 10.13 61.30 7.57
N THR A 233 9.10 60.75 8.19
CA THR A 233 8.83 59.31 8.27
C THR A 233 7.67 58.98 7.35
N ILE A 234 7.88 58.01 6.47
CA ILE A 234 6.94 57.54 5.46
C ILE A 234 6.55 56.11 5.84
N THR A 235 5.32 55.93 6.31
CA THR A 235 4.82 54.63 6.78
C THR A 235 3.76 54.12 5.81
N PRO A 236 4.04 53.04 5.06
CA PRO A 236 3.02 52.36 4.27
C PRO A 236 1.88 51.83 5.14
N ALA A 237 0.67 51.85 4.59
CA ALA A 237 -0.45 51.11 5.16
C ALA A 237 -0.25 49.60 4.95
N TYR A 238 -1.02 48.79 5.68
CA TYR A 238 -1.04 47.33 5.46
C TYR A 238 -1.31 47.01 3.98
N CYS A 239 -0.59 46.02 3.44
CA CYS A 239 -0.64 45.60 2.03
C CYS A 239 -0.25 46.66 0.99
N HIS A 240 0.50 47.68 1.39
CA HIS A 240 1.10 48.66 0.50
C HIS A 240 2.60 48.74 0.73
N ARG A 241 3.33 49.24 -0.26
CA ARG A 241 4.74 49.60 -0.14
C ARG A 241 4.99 50.99 -0.70
N ILE A 242 6.09 51.60 -0.28
CA ILE A 242 6.55 52.87 -0.85
C ILE A 242 6.91 52.61 -2.32
N LYS A 243 6.20 53.26 -3.23
CA LYS A 243 6.46 53.21 -4.67
C LYS A 243 7.54 54.23 -5.04
N ASP A 244 7.41 55.44 -4.52
CA ASP A 244 8.35 56.53 -4.74
C ASP A 244 8.20 57.60 -3.62
N VAL A 245 9.24 58.38 -3.40
CA VAL A 245 9.16 59.63 -2.63
C VAL A 245 9.86 60.70 -3.43
N LYS A 246 9.20 61.83 -3.63
CA LYS A 246 9.67 62.93 -4.48
C LYS A 246 9.89 64.19 -3.68
N VAL A 247 11.03 64.85 -3.89
CA VAL A 247 11.30 66.21 -3.43
C VAL A 247 11.32 67.13 -4.63
N ASP A 248 10.46 68.14 -4.64
CA ASP A 248 10.28 69.08 -5.78
C ASP A 248 10.07 68.37 -7.12
N GLY A 249 9.30 67.27 -7.08
CA GLY A 249 9.00 66.43 -8.23
C GLY A 249 10.12 65.45 -8.66
N SER A 250 11.29 65.48 -8.00
CA SER A 250 12.40 64.55 -8.27
C SER A 250 12.41 63.41 -7.26
N SER A 251 12.50 62.16 -7.74
CA SER A 251 12.57 60.97 -6.88
C SER A 251 13.82 60.98 -6.01
N VAL A 252 13.64 60.69 -4.72
CA VAL A 252 14.69 60.56 -3.69
C VAL A 252 14.64 59.18 -3.02
N ILE A 253 13.91 58.23 -3.59
CA ILE A 253 13.66 56.92 -2.97
C ILE A 253 14.96 56.15 -2.65
N THR A 254 16.03 56.37 -3.41
CA THR A 254 17.35 55.74 -3.18
C THR A 254 18.13 56.33 -2.00
N ASP A 255 17.79 57.55 -1.60
CA ASP A 255 18.45 58.28 -0.53
C ASP A 255 17.71 58.07 0.82
N MET A 256 16.64 57.26 0.80
CA MET A 256 15.86 56.91 1.98
C MET A 256 16.43 55.70 2.70
N GLU A 257 16.38 55.75 4.02
CA GLU A 257 16.61 54.57 4.86
C GLU A 257 15.27 53.88 5.11
N THR A 258 15.17 52.59 4.81
CA THR A 258 13.94 51.80 5.03
C THR A 258 14.19 50.72 6.08
N ASP A 259 13.29 50.59 7.05
CA ASP A 259 13.36 49.54 8.06
C ASP A 259 12.75 48.20 7.57
N ASP A 260 12.84 47.17 8.41
CA ASP A 260 12.31 45.83 8.11
C ASP A 260 10.78 45.80 7.91
N ASN A 261 10.06 46.83 8.38
CA ASN A 261 8.62 46.98 8.20
C ASN A 261 8.25 47.81 6.96
N GLY A 262 9.23 48.19 6.13
CA GLY A 262 9.01 49.02 4.96
C GLY A 262 8.76 50.49 5.27
N THR A 263 8.95 50.93 6.53
CA THR A 263 8.87 52.35 6.90
C THR A 263 10.14 53.05 6.46
N GLY A 264 9.97 54.08 5.63
CA GLY A 264 11.06 54.89 5.11
C GLY A 264 11.29 56.15 5.93
N THR A 265 12.55 56.56 6.09
CA THR A 265 12.92 57.86 6.65
C THR A 265 13.72 58.64 5.61
N TYR A 266 13.32 59.90 5.39
CA TYR A 266 14.02 60.84 4.52
C TYR A 266 14.39 62.11 5.32
N MET A 267 15.59 62.64 5.10
CA MET A 267 16.06 63.85 5.76
C MET A 267 16.44 64.91 4.73
N LEU A 268 15.79 66.07 4.83
CA LEU A 268 16.24 67.29 4.17
C LEU A 268 17.31 67.93 5.04
N GLU A 269 18.53 68.03 4.52
CA GLU A 269 19.66 68.68 5.21
C GLU A 269 19.79 70.14 4.79
N ASP A 270 20.16 70.99 5.74
CA ASP A 270 20.50 72.40 5.57
C ASP A 270 19.53 73.17 4.66
N VAL A 271 18.24 73.16 5.02
CA VAL A 271 17.18 73.63 4.13
C VAL A 271 17.23 75.15 3.94
N ARG A 272 17.48 75.60 2.71
CA ARG A 272 17.58 77.04 2.34
C ARG A 272 16.40 77.60 1.58
N ASN A 273 15.55 76.75 1.01
CA ASN A 273 14.36 77.13 0.27
C ASN A 273 13.15 76.32 0.74
N SER A 274 11.95 76.76 0.39
CA SER A 274 10.75 75.95 0.60
C SER A 274 10.75 74.80 -0.40
N HIS A 275 10.30 73.62 0.04
CA HIS A 275 10.27 72.39 -0.78
C HIS A 275 8.89 71.75 -0.73
N THR A 276 8.64 70.85 -1.68
CA THR A 276 7.52 69.91 -1.65
C THR A 276 8.06 68.51 -1.44
N ILE A 277 7.38 67.69 -0.63
CA ILE A 277 7.65 66.26 -0.50
C ILE A 277 6.36 65.47 -0.72
N GLU A 278 6.41 64.50 -1.63
CA GLU A 278 5.26 63.66 -2.00
C GLU A 278 5.64 62.20 -1.89
N ALA A 279 4.94 61.45 -1.05
CA ALA A 279 5.09 60.00 -0.91
C ALA A 279 4.01 59.27 -1.73
N GLU A 280 4.43 58.43 -2.65
CA GLU A 280 3.56 57.56 -3.44
C GLU A 280 3.61 56.13 -2.92
N PHE A 281 2.46 55.48 -2.83
CA PHE A 281 2.33 54.08 -2.43
C PHE A 281 1.71 53.26 -3.56
N GLU A 282 2.04 51.97 -3.59
CA GLU A 282 1.38 50.98 -4.44
C GLU A 282 0.99 49.75 -3.64
N LYS A 283 -0.05 49.05 -4.11
CA LYS A 283 -0.50 47.80 -3.50
C LYS A 283 0.50 46.68 -3.75
N VAL A 284 0.61 45.78 -2.77
CA VAL A 284 1.38 44.54 -2.88
C VAL A 284 0.48 43.42 -3.41
N PHE A 285 1.02 42.58 -4.29
CA PHE A 285 0.36 41.40 -4.83
C PHE A 285 1.20 40.16 -4.52
N HIS A 286 0.51 39.04 -4.31
CA HIS A 286 1.09 37.71 -4.08
C HIS A 286 0.63 36.74 -5.15
N THR A 287 1.38 35.66 -5.33
CA THR A 287 1.05 34.59 -6.27
C THR A 287 0.49 33.40 -5.50
N ILE A 288 -0.67 32.89 -5.92
CA ILE A 288 -1.20 31.61 -5.49
C ILE A 288 -0.99 30.63 -6.63
N THR A 289 -0.21 29.58 -6.40
CA THR A 289 -0.06 28.48 -7.37
C THR A 289 -1.11 27.44 -7.07
N ALA A 290 -2.08 27.27 -7.96
CA ALA A 290 -3.14 26.28 -7.82
C ALA A 290 -2.90 25.09 -8.75
N SER A 291 -2.84 23.89 -8.18
CA SER A 291 -2.67 22.66 -8.92
C SER A 291 -3.75 21.64 -8.54
N SER A 292 -4.04 20.75 -9.46
CA SER A 292 -4.92 19.62 -9.23
C SER A 292 -4.25 18.36 -9.76
N GLY A 293 -4.30 17.29 -8.98
CA GLY A 293 -3.94 15.95 -9.44
C GLY A 293 -4.84 15.46 -10.57
N GLU A 294 -4.54 14.27 -11.07
CA GLU A 294 -5.40 13.62 -12.07
C GLU A 294 -6.81 13.39 -11.51
N HIS A 295 -7.82 13.35 -12.39
CA HIS A 295 -9.21 13.05 -12.05
C HIS A 295 -9.96 14.07 -11.18
N GLY A 296 -9.55 15.33 -11.28
CA GLY A 296 -10.38 16.46 -10.87
C GLY A 296 -9.79 17.77 -11.36
N ILE A 297 -10.45 18.86 -11.00
CA ILE A 297 -10.03 20.22 -11.35
C ILE A 297 -10.11 21.13 -10.13
N ILE A 298 -9.19 22.09 -10.07
CA ILE A 298 -9.31 23.28 -9.24
C ILE A 298 -9.63 24.46 -10.16
N ASP A 299 -10.65 25.25 -9.83
CA ASP A 299 -10.89 26.49 -10.56
C ASP A 299 -9.71 27.44 -10.37
N LEU A 300 -9.46 28.33 -11.34
CA LEU A 300 -8.29 29.21 -11.32
C LEU A 300 -6.93 28.47 -11.24
N SER A 301 -6.79 27.31 -11.91
CA SER A 301 -5.53 26.56 -11.96
C SER A 301 -4.35 27.37 -12.51
N GLY A 302 -3.15 27.09 -12.03
CA GLY A 302 -1.89 27.75 -12.40
C GLY A 302 -1.53 28.90 -11.46
N GLU A 303 -0.79 29.89 -11.96
CA GLU A 303 -0.44 31.08 -11.19
C GLU A 303 -1.60 32.08 -11.17
N VAL A 304 -2.12 32.37 -9.97
CA VAL A 304 -3.19 33.34 -9.72
C VAL A 304 -2.61 34.52 -8.95
N THR A 305 -2.76 35.73 -9.47
CA THR A 305 -2.36 36.94 -8.75
C THR A 305 -3.44 37.36 -7.75
N ALA A 306 -3.10 37.35 -6.46
CA ALA A 306 -3.96 37.79 -5.37
C ALA A 306 -3.48 39.15 -4.84
N GLU A 307 -4.40 40.07 -4.60
CA GLU A 307 -4.08 41.34 -3.93
C GLU A 307 -3.80 41.04 -2.45
N CYS A 308 -2.76 41.63 -1.86
CA CYS A 308 -2.45 41.37 -0.44
C CYS A 308 -3.67 41.71 0.44
N GLY A 309 -3.97 40.82 1.39
CA GLY A 309 -5.12 40.90 2.28
C GLY A 309 -6.44 40.41 1.68
N SER A 310 -6.46 40.03 0.39
CA SER A 310 -7.64 39.40 -0.21
C SER A 310 -7.83 37.96 0.27
N GLU A 311 -9.08 37.49 0.22
CA GLU A 311 -9.52 36.15 0.63
C GLU A 311 -10.11 35.43 -0.58
N PRO A 312 -9.28 35.02 -1.58
CA PRO A 312 -9.78 34.34 -2.76
C PRO A 312 -10.42 32.98 -2.41
N VAL A 313 -11.42 32.62 -3.20
CA VAL A 313 -12.17 31.36 -3.05
C VAL A 313 -11.83 30.46 -4.22
N PHE A 314 -11.51 29.20 -3.93
CA PHE A 314 -11.22 28.15 -4.90
C PHE A 314 -12.26 27.05 -4.79
N THR A 315 -12.73 26.57 -5.94
CA THR A 315 -13.67 25.47 -6.10
C THR A 315 -12.93 24.27 -6.65
N ILE A 316 -13.02 23.15 -5.96
CA ILE A 316 -12.42 21.87 -6.32
C ILE A 316 -13.54 20.93 -6.73
N THR A 317 -13.53 20.52 -8.01
CA THR A 317 -14.54 19.63 -8.58
C THR A 317 -13.87 18.31 -8.95
N PRO A 318 -14.16 17.20 -8.25
CA PRO A 318 -13.69 15.88 -8.66
C PRO A 318 -14.35 15.47 -9.99
N ALA A 319 -13.69 14.60 -10.77
CA ALA A 319 -14.31 13.96 -11.91
C ALA A 319 -15.32 12.88 -11.47
N ASP A 320 -16.22 12.48 -12.37
CA ASP A 320 -17.15 11.37 -12.13
C ASP A 320 -16.40 10.14 -11.59
N CYS A 321 -16.94 9.49 -10.57
CA CYS A 321 -16.35 8.34 -9.86
C CYS A 321 -15.07 8.60 -9.07
N TYR A 322 -14.72 9.86 -8.81
CA TYR A 322 -13.65 10.25 -7.89
C TYR A 322 -14.20 11.15 -6.79
N GLN A 323 -13.52 11.18 -5.66
CA GLN A 323 -13.80 12.07 -4.55
C GLN A 323 -12.53 12.82 -4.16
N ILE A 324 -12.70 13.97 -3.49
CA ILE A 324 -11.57 14.74 -2.98
C ILE A 324 -10.88 13.91 -1.88
N GLU A 325 -9.65 13.48 -2.16
CA GLU A 325 -8.83 12.76 -1.20
C GLU A 325 -8.28 13.75 -0.17
N ASP A 326 -7.61 14.80 -0.65
CA ASP A 326 -7.09 15.88 0.17
C ASP A 326 -7.03 17.21 -0.61
N VAL A 327 -6.97 18.30 0.14
CA VAL A 327 -6.59 19.62 -0.37
C VAL A 327 -5.54 20.16 0.58
N THR A 328 -4.39 20.56 0.06
CA THR A 328 -3.30 21.15 0.84
C THR A 328 -3.14 22.62 0.50
N VAL A 329 -2.75 23.42 1.48
CA VAL A 329 -2.27 24.79 1.28
C VAL A 329 -0.87 24.89 1.85
N GLY A 330 0.11 25.14 0.99
CA GLY A 330 1.51 24.86 1.27
C GLY A 330 1.70 23.37 1.58
N GLU A 331 2.22 23.05 2.75
CA GLU A 331 2.43 21.66 3.20
C GLU A 331 1.28 21.13 4.08
N GLU A 332 0.28 21.94 4.42
CA GLU A 332 -0.78 21.56 5.35
C GLU A 332 -2.06 21.11 4.64
N SER A 333 -2.59 19.94 5.00
CA SER A 333 -3.97 19.55 4.67
C SER A 333 -4.96 20.54 5.29
N VAL A 334 -5.94 20.96 4.50
CA VAL A 334 -7.07 21.80 4.93
C VAL A 334 -8.38 21.01 5.04
N LYS A 335 -8.37 19.71 4.75
CA LYS A 335 -9.56 18.87 4.85
C LYS A 335 -10.06 18.83 6.30
N GLY A 336 -11.32 19.21 6.50
CA GLY A 336 -11.96 19.26 7.82
C GLY A 336 -11.65 20.52 8.64
N LYS A 337 -10.94 21.50 8.08
CA LYS A 337 -10.82 22.85 8.66
C LYS A 337 -12.01 23.73 8.24
N GLU A 338 -12.32 24.78 9.00
CA GLU A 338 -13.46 25.67 8.74
C GLU A 338 -13.36 26.39 7.38
N GLU A 339 -12.15 26.57 6.87
CA GLU A 339 -11.88 27.21 5.58
C GLU A 339 -12.22 26.32 4.37
N PHE A 340 -12.42 25.01 4.58
CA PHE A 340 -12.70 24.05 3.53
C PHE A 340 -14.03 23.32 3.77
N GLU A 341 -14.98 23.51 2.86
CA GLU A 341 -16.30 22.88 2.92
C GLU A 341 -16.52 21.98 1.70
N ILE A 342 -17.10 20.81 1.90
CA ILE A 342 -17.58 19.93 0.82
C ILE A 342 -19.11 19.96 0.83
N ASN A 343 -19.72 20.21 -0.32
CA ASN A 343 -21.18 20.26 -0.45
C ASN A 343 -21.78 18.87 -0.69
N THR A 344 -23.10 18.80 -0.92
CA THR A 344 -23.82 17.52 -1.15
C THR A 344 -23.55 16.86 -2.50
N GLU A 345 -22.83 17.53 -3.40
CA GLU A 345 -22.41 17.03 -4.72
C GLU A 345 -20.90 16.72 -4.73
N ASP A 346 -20.28 16.59 -3.55
CA ASP A 346 -18.84 16.35 -3.35
C ASP A 346 -17.90 17.42 -3.95
N ILE A 347 -18.43 18.61 -4.23
CA ILE A 347 -17.65 19.77 -4.66
C ILE A 347 -17.08 20.46 -3.43
N GLY A 348 -15.75 20.59 -3.39
CA GLY A 348 -15.02 21.29 -2.36
C GLY A 348 -14.92 22.80 -2.63
N THR A 349 -15.03 23.62 -1.60
CA THR A 349 -14.78 25.05 -1.66
C THR A 349 -13.78 25.42 -0.57
N TYR A 350 -12.66 26.03 -0.96
CA TYR A 350 -11.66 26.57 -0.05
C TYR A 350 -11.66 28.09 -0.09
N THR A 351 -11.81 28.74 1.06
CA THR A 351 -11.65 30.20 1.18
C THR A 351 -10.32 30.50 1.88
N PHE A 352 -9.42 31.17 1.16
CA PHE A 352 -8.16 31.61 1.76
C PHE A 352 -8.41 32.62 2.88
N ARG A 353 -7.62 32.53 3.95
CA ARG A 353 -7.40 33.65 4.87
C ARG A 353 -6.70 34.81 4.13
N PRO A 354 -6.70 36.04 4.69
CA PRO A 354 -6.08 37.18 4.03
C PRO A 354 -4.65 36.88 3.58
N VAL A 355 -4.41 36.92 2.26
CA VAL A 355 -3.14 36.50 1.65
C VAL A 355 -2.06 37.55 1.90
N THR A 356 -0.98 37.18 2.58
CA THR A 356 0.14 38.11 2.93
C THR A 356 1.50 37.69 2.38
N GLU A 357 1.55 36.55 1.71
CA GLU A 357 2.72 35.96 1.09
C GLU A 357 2.27 35.06 -0.05
N ASP A 358 3.21 34.59 -0.87
CA ASP A 358 2.91 33.62 -1.92
C ASP A 358 2.43 32.30 -1.30
N GLN A 359 1.43 31.68 -1.92
CA GLN A 359 0.80 30.46 -1.43
C GLN A 359 0.74 29.40 -2.54
N GLU A 360 0.58 28.15 -2.14
CA GLU A 360 0.31 27.03 -3.04
C GLU A 360 -0.93 26.31 -2.54
N ILE A 361 -1.82 25.90 -3.45
CA ILE A 361 -2.96 25.04 -3.16
C ILE A 361 -2.96 23.87 -4.12
N GLU A 362 -2.98 22.65 -3.58
CA GLU A 362 -3.00 21.42 -4.36
C GLU A 362 -4.20 20.57 -3.94
N ALA A 363 -4.92 20.02 -4.91
CA ALA A 363 -6.01 19.08 -4.68
C ALA A 363 -5.66 17.69 -5.21
N THR A 364 -5.87 16.65 -4.41
CA THR A 364 -5.72 15.25 -4.83
C THR A 364 -7.05 14.51 -4.78
N PHE A 365 -7.17 13.47 -5.59
CA PHE A 365 -8.42 12.73 -5.79
C PHE A 365 -8.17 11.23 -5.68
N SER A 366 -9.12 10.53 -5.08
CA SER A 366 -9.12 9.07 -5.00
C SER A 366 -10.39 8.50 -5.62
N PRO A 367 -10.32 7.30 -6.24
CA PRO A 367 -11.49 6.66 -6.82
C PRO A 367 -12.52 6.33 -5.74
N ILE A 368 -13.80 6.47 -6.07
CA ILE A 368 -14.91 5.98 -5.26
C ILE A 368 -15.01 4.46 -5.50
N VAL A 369 -15.12 3.69 -4.42
CA VAL A 369 -15.33 2.24 -4.47
C VAL A 369 -16.69 1.90 -3.90
N TYR A 370 -17.39 0.96 -4.55
CA TYR A 370 -18.65 0.41 -4.08
C TYR A 370 -18.48 -1.06 -3.71
N ALA A 371 -19.18 -1.47 -2.65
CA ALA A 371 -19.16 -2.83 -2.18
C ALA A 371 -20.14 -3.69 -2.98
N MET A 372 -19.63 -4.73 -3.63
CA MET A 372 -20.43 -5.78 -4.23
C MET A 372 -20.50 -6.98 -3.32
N LYS A 373 -21.66 -7.19 -2.68
CA LYS A 373 -21.93 -8.39 -1.90
C LYS A 373 -22.54 -9.47 -2.77
N ILE A 374 -21.83 -10.58 -2.94
CA ILE A 374 -22.26 -11.71 -3.77
C ILE A 374 -22.56 -12.90 -2.86
N THR A 375 -23.75 -13.46 -2.97
CA THR A 375 -24.17 -14.69 -2.30
C THR A 375 -24.43 -15.76 -3.35
N ALA A 376 -23.74 -16.88 -3.26
CA ALA A 376 -24.00 -18.07 -4.09
C ALA A 376 -24.74 -19.11 -3.24
N GLY A 377 -25.96 -19.48 -3.64
CA GLY A 377 -26.68 -20.59 -3.03
C GLY A 377 -25.92 -21.91 -3.18
N GLU A 378 -26.28 -22.93 -2.40
CA GLU A 378 -25.73 -24.28 -2.58
C GLU A 378 -26.03 -24.80 -3.99
N GLY A 379 -25.06 -25.46 -4.64
CA GLY A 379 -25.24 -26.06 -5.97
C GLY A 379 -24.62 -25.33 -7.16
N GLY A 380 -23.70 -24.40 -6.93
CA GLY A 380 -22.90 -23.79 -7.99
C GLY A 380 -22.00 -22.67 -7.47
N SER A 381 -21.20 -22.08 -8.35
CA SER A 381 -20.33 -20.94 -8.03
C SER A 381 -20.67 -19.69 -8.84
N VAL A 382 -20.26 -18.53 -8.33
CA VAL A 382 -20.40 -17.23 -8.99
C VAL A 382 -19.02 -16.57 -9.07
N LYS A 383 -18.57 -16.29 -10.29
CA LYS A 383 -17.35 -15.52 -10.55
C LYS A 383 -17.70 -14.07 -10.88
N LEU A 384 -16.94 -13.14 -10.31
CA LEU A 384 -17.00 -11.71 -10.64
C LEU A 384 -15.84 -11.37 -11.58
N MET A 385 -16.19 -10.85 -12.76
CA MET A 385 -15.25 -10.42 -13.79
C MET A 385 -15.30 -8.90 -13.97
N LEU A 386 -14.13 -8.27 -14.02
CA LEU A 386 -13.96 -6.88 -14.45
C LEU A 386 -13.17 -6.89 -15.78
N GLY A 387 -13.90 -6.77 -16.89
CA GLY A 387 -13.34 -7.06 -18.22
C GLY A 387 -12.94 -8.53 -18.33
N ASP A 388 -11.67 -8.78 -18.62
CA ASP A 388 -11.09 -10.14 -18.73
C ASP A 388 -10.47 -10.65 -17.41
N GLU A 389 -10.46 -9.83 -16.34
CA GLU A 389 -9.83 -10.17 -15.06
C GLU A 389 -10.85 -10.75 -14.06
N GLU A 390 -10.55 -11.92 -13.50
CA GLU A 390 -11.29 -12.52 -12.39
C GLU A 390 -10.94 -11.79 -11.08
N LYS A 391 -11.95 -11.20 -10.43
CA LYS A 391 -11.78 -10.49 -9.14
C LYS A 391 -12.12 -11.35 -7.95
N ALA A 392 -13.11 -12.23 -8.08
CA ALA A 392 -13.48 -13.19 -7.06
C ALA A 392 -14.23 -14.38 -7.66
N GLU A 393 -14.17 -15.51 -6.96
CA GLU A 393 -15.02 -16.68 -7.16
C GLU A 393 -15.64 -17.05 -5.82
N ILE A 394 -16.97 -17.10 -5.76
CA ILE A 394 -17.74 -17.45 -4.58
C ILE A 394 -18.32 -18.84 -4.78
N SER A 395 -17.89 -19.79 -3.96
CA SER A 395 -18.40 -21.17 -3.95
C SER A 395 -19.83 -21.25 -3.42
N GLY A 396 -20.55 -22.31 -3.77
CA GLY A 396 -21.92 -22.52 -3.33
C GLY A 396 -22.04 -22.64 -1.82
N GLY A 397 -23.03 -21.96 -1.26
CA GLY A 397 -23.27 -21.86 0.19
C GLY A 397 -22.52 -20.70 0.87
N ASP A 398 -21.60 -20.04 0.16
CA ASP A 398 -20.81 -18.94 0.68
C ASP A 398 -21.31 -17.55 0.21
N SER A 399 -20.80 -16.52 0.87
CA SER A 399 -20.96 -15.13 0.43
C SER A 399 -19.64 -14.38 0.56
N GLY A 400 -19.40 -13.44 -0.35
CA GLY A 400 -18.23 -12.58 -0.37
C GLY A 400 -18.59 -11.12 -0.58
N THR A 401 -17.67 -10.23 -0.27
CA THR A 401 -17.78 -8.81 -0.59
C THR A 401 -16.50 -8.38 -1.30
N VAL A 402 -16.66 -7.71 -2.44
CA VAL A 402 -15.56 -7.23 -3.27
C VAL A 402 -15.76 -5.73 -3.48
N ASP A 403 -14.73 -4.95 -3.22
CA ASP A 403 -14.73 -3.52 -3.54
C ASP A 403 -14.44 -3.35 -5.04
N VAL A 404 -15.31 -2.61 -5.72
CA VAL A 404 -15.23 -2.37 -7.15
C VAL A 404 -15.27 -0.86 -7.40
N ASP A 405 -14.35 -0.38 -8.23
CA ASP A 405 -14.30 1.04 -8.60
C ASP A 405 -15.60 1.48 -9.27
N CYS A 406 -16.13 2.65 -8.84
CA CYS A 406 -17.29 3.30 -9.43
C CYS A 406 -17.18 3.37 -10.97
N GLY A 407 -18.32 3.22 -11.65
CA GLY A 407 -18.40 3.27 -13.11
C GLY A 407 -17.90 2.00 -13.81
N SER A 408 -17.30 1.06 -13.07
CA SER A 408 -16.98 -0.27 -13.61
C SER A 408 -18.26 -1.03 -13.93
N GLY A 409 -18.31 -1.66 -15.11
CA GLY A 409 -19.39 -2.56 -15.52
C GLY A 409 -18.99 -4.03 -15.34
N PRO A 410 -19.17 -4.63 -14.15
CA PRO A 410 -18.79 -6.01 -13.91
C PRO A 410 -19.70 -6.97 -14.63
N THR A 411 -19.17 -8.16 -14.90
CA THR A 411 -19.94 -9.30 -15.36
C THR A 411 -19.84 -10.41 -14.33
N ILE A 412 -20.96 -10.97 -13.92
CA ILE A 412 -20.98 -12.22 -13.15
C ILE A 412 -21.10 -13.40 -14.10
N LEU A 413 -20.31 -14.44 -13.87
CA LEU A 413 -20.41 -15.74 -14.53
C LEU A 413 -20.89 -16.75 -13.50
N ILE A 414 -21.92 -17.50 -13.85
CA ILE A 414 -22.58 -18.44 -12.95
C ILE A 414 -22.31 -19.84 -13.48
N SER A 415 -21.80 -20.71 -12.62
CA SER A 415 -21.47 -22.09 -12.97
C SER A 415 -22.20 -23.03 -12.02
N PRO A 416 -23.37 -23.59 -12.41
CA PRO A 416 -24.03 -24.62 -11.64
C PRO A 416 -23.16 -25.87 -11.51
N ASP A 417 -23.18 -26.50 -10.34
CA ASP A 417 -22.55 -27.80 -10.11
C ASP A 417 -23.29 -28.89 -10.91
N ASP A 418 -22.63 -30.05 -11.08
CA ASP A 418 -23.30 -31.25 -11.58
C ASP A 418 -24.55 -31.51 -10.71
N CYS A 419 -25.67 -31.86 -11.35
CA CYS A 419 -27.01 -31.97 -10.75
C CYS A 419 -27.78 -30.68 -10.43
N TYR A 420 -27.23 -29.49 -10.66
CA TYR A 420 -27.95 -28.24 -10.41
C TYR A 420 -28.21 -27.42 -11.69
N GLU A 421 -29.20 -26.54 -11.63
CA GLU A 421 -29.49 -25.49 -12.61
C GLU A 421 -29.71 -24.15 -11.91
N ILE A 422 -29.49 -23.05 -12.62
CA ILE A 422 -29.73 -21.70 -12.08
C ILE A 422 -31.24 -21.55 -11.85
N ALA A 423 -31.64 -21.32 -10.60
CA ALA A 423 -33.03 -21.10 -10.24
C ALA A 423 -33.41 -19.63 -10.37
N ASP A 424 -32.56 -18.74 -9.83
CA ASP A 424 -32.82 -17.31 -9.80
C ASP A 424 -31.54 -16.49 -9.59
N VAL A 425 -31.52 -15.27 -10.13
CA VAL A 425 -30.46 -14.28 -9.99
C VAL A 425 -31.09 -12.94 -9.64
N LYS A 426 -30.79 -12.43 -8.45
CA LYS A 426 -31.27 -11.14 -7.96
C LYS A 426 -30.14 -10.13 -7.88
N VAL A 427 -30.42 -8.91 -8.31
CA VAL A 427 -29.56 -7.75 -8.11
C VAL A 427 -30.35 -6.73 -7.30
N ASN A 428 -29.85 -6.34 -6.13
CA ASN A 428 -30.53 -5.46 -5.17
C ASN A 428 -31.97 -5.92 -4.86
N ASP A 429 -32.13 -7.23 -4.61
CA ASP A 429 -33.42 -7.90 -4.35
C ASP A 429 -34.42 -7.90 -5.52
N ILE A 430 -34.03 -7.45 -6.71
CA ILE A 430 -34.83 -7.47 -7.94
C ILE A 430 -34.42 -8.67 -8.80
N GLU A 431 -35.39 -9.50 -9.18
CA GLU A 431 -35.20 -10.64 -10.10
C GLU A 431 -34.78 -10.16 -11.49
N THR A 432 -33.77 -10.80 -12.05
CA THR A 432 -33.30 -10.52 -13.41
C THR A 432 -34.02 -11.40 -14.44
N ASP A 433 -34.06 -10.95 -15.70
CA ASP A 433 -34.79 -11.63 -16.78
C ASP A 433 -34.02 -12.84 -17.31
N GLY A 434 -33.96 -13.91 -16.51
CA GLY A 434 -33.57 -15.25 -16.94
C GLY A 434 -32.43 -15.92 -16.17
N ALA A 435 -32.47 -17.25 -16.18
CA ALA A 435 -31.44 -18.17 -15.69
C ALA A 435 -30.26 -18.24 -16.69
N ALA A 436 -29.57 -17.11 -16.90
CA ALA A 436 -28.42 -17.06 -17.79
C ALA A 436 -27.13 -17.37 -17.03
N ASP A 437 -26.20 -18.09 -17.67
CA ASP A 437 -24.90 -18.41 -17.08
C ASP A 437 -23.97 -17.17 -17.00
N SER A 438 -24.41 -16.00 -17.48
CA SER A 438 -23.67 -14.75 -17.44
C SER A 438 -24.60 -13.54 -17.40
N HIS A 439 -24.28 -12.57 -16.53
CA HIS A 439 -24.99 -11.29 -16.44
C HIS A 439 -23.99 -10.13 -16.37
N THR A 440 -24.03 -9.23 -17.36
CA THR A 440 -23.31 -7.95 -17.31
C THR A 440 -24.17 -6.92 -16.60
N LEU A 441 -23.64 -6.35 -15.54
CA LEU A 441 -24.31 -5.35 -14.72
C LEU A 441 -24.03 -3.94 -15.27
N PRO A 442 -24.94 -2.98 -15.03
CA PRO A 442 -24.65 -1.59 -15.35
C PRO A 442 -23.41 -1.09 -14.58
N PRO A 443 -22.78 -0.01 -15.06
CA PRO A 443 -21.75 0.71 -14.31
C PRO A 443 -22.19 0.98 -12.87
N LEU A 444 -21.35 0.65 -11.89
CA LEU A 444 -21.71 0.87 -10.48
C LEU A 444 -21.77 2.35 -10.13
N ASP A 445 -22.87 2.75 -9.52
CA ASP A 445 -23.11 4.06 -8.90
C ASP A 445 -23.58 3.96 -7.43
N GLU A 446 -23.69 2.74 -6.91
CA GLU A 446 -24.00 2.41 -5.52
C GLU A 446 -23.55 0.99 -5.17
N ASP A 447 -23.55 0.66 -3.87
CA ASP A 447 -23.34 -0.71 -3.38
C ASP A 447 -24.37 -1.67 -3.99
N GLN A 448 -23.94 -2.88 -4.35
CA GLN A 448 -24.78 -3.88 -5.00
C GLN A 448 -24.83 -5.19 -4.18
N ARG A 449 -26.02 -5.79 -4.08
CA ARG A 449 -26.23 -7.13 -3.51
C ARG A 449 -26.69 -8.07 -4.60
N ILE A 450 -25.89 -9.09 -4.88
CA ILE A 450 -26.17 -10.14 -5.85
C ILE A 450 -26.47 -11.43 -5.11
N GLU A 451 -27.61 -12.03 -5.41
CA GLU A 451 -27.98 -13.34 -4.87
C GLU A 451 -28.30 -14.29 -6.00
N VAL A 452 -27.53 -15.36 -6.10
CA VAL A 452 -27.77 -16.44 -7.06
C VAL A 452 -28.26 -17.64 -6.27
N SER A 453 -29.33 -18.27 -6.73
CA SER A 453 -29.84 -19.51 -6.17
C SER A 453 -29.88 -20.60 -7.24
N PHE A 454 -29.65 -21.84 -6.81
CA PHE A 454 -29.65 -23.01 -7.67
C PHE A 454 -30.76 -23.97 -7.23
N ALA A 455 -31.30 -24.71 -8.19
CA ALA A 455 -32.26 -25.78 -7.94
C ALA A 455 -31.64 -27.11 -8.37
N ILE A 456 -31.85 -28.15 -7.57
CA ILE A 456 -31.47 -29.51 -7.95
C ILE A 456 -32.33 -29.92 -9.16
N LYS A 457 -31.68 -30.33 -10.24
CA LYS A 457 -32.31 -30.90 -11.43
C LYS A 457 -33.14 -32.12 -11.05
N LYS A 458 -34.31 -32.25 -11.66
CA LYS A 458 -35.20 -33.39 -11.43
C LYS A 458 -35.30 -34.25 -12.68
N TYR A 459 -35.23 -35.55 -12.48
CA TYR A 459 -35.33 -36.54 -13.55
C TYR A 459 -36.49 -37.48 -13.31
N THR A 460 -37.01 -38.04 -14.40
CA THR A 460 -38.15 -38.96 -14.34
C THR A 460 -37.66 -40.39 -14.54
N ILE A 461 -38.01 -41.28 -13.62
CA ILE A 461 -37.91 -42.72 -13.82
C ILE A 461 -39.29 -43.23 -14.18
N THR A 462 -39.43 -43.78 -15.38
CA THR A 462 -40.70 -44.32 -15.88
C THR A 462 -40.71 -45.82 -15.70
N VAL A 463 -41.68 -46.32 -14.93
CA VAL A 463 -41.92 -47.76 -14.78
C VAL A 463 -42.79 -48.25 -15.91
N SER A 464 -42.27 -49.15 -16.75
CA SER A 464 -43.04 -49.78 -17.82
C SER A 464 -44.05 -50.76 -17.24
N GLU A 465 -45.27 -50.78 -17.79
CA GLU A 465 -46.27 -51.80 -17.44
C GLU A 465 -45.81 -53.17 -17.92
N THR A 466 -45.79 -54.15 -17.03
CA THR A 466 -45.38 -55.52 -17.33
C THR A 466 -46.40 -56.52 -16.78
N GLU A 467 -46.62 -57.60 -17.52
CA GLU A 467 -47.61 -58.62 -17.15
C GLU A 467 -47.03 -59.51 -16.03
N HIS A 468 -47.86 -59.84 -15.02
CA HIS A 468 -47.48 -60.70 -13.89
C HIS A 468 -46.35 -60.18 -13.00
N ILE A 469 -46.03 -58.89 -13.06
CA ILE A 469 -45.04 -58.24 -12.18
C ILE A 469 -45.61 -56.93 -11.65
N THR A 470 -45.35 -56.65 -10.39
CA THR A 470 -45.53 -55.32 -9.79
C THR A 470 -44.15 -54.73 -9.49
N ILE A 471 -43.91 -53.52 -9.97
CA ILE A 471 -42.72 -52.72 -9.64
C ILE A 471 -43.18 -51.56 -8.75
N GLU A 472 -42.68 -51.52 -7.51
CA GLU A 472 -43.00 -50.48 -6.53
C GLU A 472 -41.78 -49.59 -6.27
N PRO A 473 -41.92 -48.25 -6.32
CA PRO A 473 -43.14 -47.49 -6.64
C PRO A 473 -43.54 -47.55 -8.13
N PRO A 474 -44.84 -47.50 -8.49
CA PRO A 474 -45.31 -47.54 -9.88
C PRO A 474 -45.42 -46.15 -10.54
N GLY A 475 -45.47 -46.14 -11.87
CA GLY A 475 -45.76 -44.93 -12.67
C GLY A 475 -44.52 -44.10 -13.02
N GLU A 476 -44.69 -42.78 -13.09
CA GLU A 476 -43.59 -41.82 -13.27
C GLU A 476 -43.13 -41.29 -11.91
N ILE A 477 -41.86 -41.54 -11.59
CA ILE A 477 -41.24 -41.11 -10.34
C ILE A 477 -40.29 -39.97 -10.64
N ILE A 478 -40.59 -38.79 -10.09
CA ILE A 478 -39.69 -37.63 -10.16
C ILE A 478 -38.70 -37.75 -9.01
N VAL A 479 -37.42 -37.89 -9.36
CA VAL A 479 -36.31 -37.98 -8.42
C VAL A 479 -35.37 -36.80 -8.58
N GLU A 480 -34.73 -36.40 -7.48
CA GLU A 480 -33.67 -35.40 -7.50
C GLU A 480 -32.39 -36.01 -8.10
N CYS A 481 -31.68 -35.25 -8.93
CA CYS A 481 -30.39 -35.67 -9.44
C CYS A 481 -29.44 -35.98 -8.29
N GLY A 482 -28.69 -37.08 -8.41
CA GLY A 482 -27.83 -37.58 -7.34
C GLY A 482 -28.47 -38.64 -6.45
N SER A 483 -29.79 -38.85 -6.55
CA SER A 483 -30.48 -39.87 -5.75
C SER A 483 -30.23 -41.29 -6.28
N GLU A 484 -30.37 -42.26 -5.37
CA GLU A 484 -30.24 -43.70 -5.63
C GLU A 484 -31.58 -44.40 -5.26
N PRO A 485 -32.65 -44.17 -6.04
CA PRO A 485 -33.96 -44.72 -5.73
C PRO A 485 -33.96 -46.25 -5.79
N VAL A 486 -34.73 -46.85 -4.88
CA VAL A 486 -34.86 -48.30 -4.74
C VAL A 486 -36.21 -48.74 -5.25
N PHE A 487 -36.22 -49.77 -6.09
CA PHE A 487 -37.40 -50.40 -6.66
C PHE A 487 -37.51 -51.85 -6.18
N THR A 488 -38.71 -52.21 -5.72
CA THR A 488 -39.05 -53.58 -5.33
C THR A 488 -39.89 -54.21 -6.43
N ILE A 489 -39.41 -55.31 -6.99
CA ILE A 489 -39.98 -55.98 -8.15
C ILE A 489 -40.48 -57.34 -7.69
N THR A 490 -41.80 -57.51 -7.70
CA THR A 490 -42.46 -58.69 -7.15
C THR A 490 -43.28 -59.37 -8.25
N PRO A 491 -43.02 -60.65 -8.57
CA PRO A 491 -43.87 -61.40 -9.48
C PRO A 491 -45.21 -61.75 -8.81
N ALA A 492 -46.29 -61.82 -9.60
CA ALA A 492 -47.62 -62.16 -9.12
C ALA A 492 -48.40 -63.00 -10.17
N PRO A 493 -48.98 -64.16 -9.81
CA PRO A 493 -48.95 -64.80 -8.49
C PRO A 493 -47.57 -65.40 -8.13
N LEU A 494 -47.32 -65.55 -6.82
CA LEU A 494 -46.12 -66.20 -6.29
C LEU A 494 -46.31 -67.74 -6.25
N PRO A 495 -45.26 -68.55 -6.51
CA PRO A 495 -45.32 -70.01 -6.32
C PRO A 495 -45.71 -70.37 -4.88
N PRO A 496 -46.45 -71.49 -4.64
CA PRO A 496 -46.63 -72.65 -5.53
C PRO A 496 -47.85 -72.58 -6.49
N GLU A 497 -48.68 -71.53 -6.44
CA GLU A 497 -49.86 -71.43 -7.32
C GLU A 497 -49.51 -70.81 -8.68
N ASP A 498 -49.41 -71.63 -9.76
CA ASP A 498 -49.24 -71.18 -11.17
C ASP A 498 -48.33 -69.93 -11.32
N GLY A 499 -47.22 -69.95 -10.58
CA GLY A 499 -46.48 -68.73 -10.23
C GLY A 499 -45.57 -68.22 -11.33
N TYR A 500 -45.02 -67.02 -11.10
CA TYR A 500 -44.02 -66.41 -11.98
C TYR A 500 -42.73 -66.15 -11.22
N LYS A 501 -41.60 -66.21 -11.93
CA LYS A 501 -40.27 -65.80 -11.46
C LYS A 501 -39.80 -64.63 -12.32
N ILE A 502 -39.05 -63.70 -11.73
CA ILE A 502 -38.39 -62.64 -12.47
C ILE A 502 -37.25 -63.24 -13.31
N LYS A 503 -37.35 -63.09 -14.62
CA LYS A 503 -36.36 -63.56 -15.60
C LYS A 503 -35.30 -62.50 -15.88
N ASP A 504 -35.73 -61.25 -15.99
CA ASP A 504 -34.84 -60.13 -16.30
C ASP A 504 -35.40 -58.83 -15.69
N VAL A 505 -34.51 -57.90 -15.37
CA VAL A 505 -34.83 -56.52 -15.02
C VAL A 505 -33.96 -55.65 -15.92
N LYS A 506 -34.58 -54.70 -16.61
CA LYS A 506 -33.89 -53.81 -17.53
C LYS A 506 -34.08 -52.36 -17.16
N VAL A 507 -33.00 -51.60 -17.28
CA VAL A 507 -33.00 -50.15 -17.21
C VAL A 507 -32.56 -49.62 -18.57
N ASP A 508 -33.36 -48.74 -19.18
CA ASP A 508 -33.13 -48.22 -20.54
C ASP A 508 -32.82 -49.34 -21.56
N GLU A 509 -33.62 -50.41 -21.53
CA GLU A 509 -33.49 -51.61 -22.38
C GLU A 509 -32.26 -52.52 -22.08
N ILE A 510 -31.42 -52.17 -21.11
CA ILE A 510 -30.22 -52.94 -20.72
C ILE A 510 -30.49 -53.78 -19.47
N SER A 511 -30.18 -55.08 -19.52
CA SER A 511 -30.33 -56.00 -18.37
C SER A 511 -29.41 -55.60 -17.21
N VAL A 512 -29.96 -55.53 -16.00
CA VAL A 512 -29.27 -55.17 -14.76
C VAL A 512 -29.23 -56.33 -13.74
N MET A 513 -29.51 -57.55 -14.17
CA MET A 513 -29.62 -58.73 -13.30
C MET A 513 -28.35 -59.08 -12.49
N GLU A 514 -27.17 -58.61 -12.89
CA GLU A 514 -25.93 -58.81 -12.12
C GLU A 514 -25.85 -57.90 -10.88
N GLY A 515 -26.60 -56.79 -10.87
CA GLY A 515 -26.56 -55.76 -9.83
C GLY A 515 -27.80 -55.72 -8.92
N VAL A 516 -28.67 -56.72 -8.99
CA VAL A 516 -29.86 -56.81 -8.14
C VAL A 516 -29.59 -57.68 -6.91
N THR A 517 -30.32 -57.42 -5.83
CA THR A 517 -30.40 -58.32 -4.68
C THR A 517 -31.70 -59.11 -4.76
N THR A 518 -31.61 -60.44 -4.69
CA THR A 518 -32.77 -61.33 -4.69
C THR A 518 -33.07 -61.84 -3.28
N GLU A 519 -34.26 -61.57 -2.76
CA GLU A 519 -34.78 -62.17 -1.53
C GLU A 519 -36.00 -63.04 -1.89
N ASP A 520 -35.84 -64.36 -1.80
CA ASP A 520 -36.79 -65.37 -2.28
C ASP A 520 -37.22 -65.13 -3.76
N TRP A 521 -38.42 -64.60 -3.96
CA TRP A 521 -39.06 -64.33 -5.24
C TRP A 521 -39.01 -62.86 -5.66
N ILE A 522 -38.55 -62.00 -4.77
CA ILE A 522 -38.55 -60.55 -4.93
C ILE A 522 -37.16 -60.11 -5.37
N VAL A 523 -37.13 -59.23 -6.38
CA VAL A 523 -35.91 -58.58 -6.83
C VAL A 523 -35.93 -57.14 -6.35
N ILE A 524 -34.88 -56.73 -5.64
CA ILE A 524 -34.68 -55.33 -5.24
C ILE A 524 -33.58 -54.76 -6.13
N TYR A 525 -33.91 -53.67 -6.82
CA TYR A 525 -32.96 -52.92 -7.64
C TYR A 525 -32.78 -51.51 -7.07
N THR A 526 -31.53 -51.15 -6.81
CA THR A 526 -31.14 -49.79 -6.44
C THR A 526 -30.49 -49.14 -7.65
N PHE A 527 -31.07 -48.04 -8.13
CA PHE A 527 -30.43 -47.26 -9.19
C PHE A 527 -29.08 -46.73 -8.69
N PRO A 528 -28.01 -46.79 -9.52
CA PRO A 528 -26.87 -45.91 -9.35
C PRO A 528 -27.31 -44.45 -9.37
N THR A 529 -26.46 -43.56 -8.90
CA THR A 529 -26.69 -42.10 -8.87
C THR A 529 -27.36 -41.59 -10.16
N VAL A 530 -28.61 -41.14 -10.04
CA VAL A 530 -29.43 -40.73 -11.18
C VAL A 530 -29.00 -39.35 -11.67
N THR A 531 -28.57 -39.26 -12.93
CA THR A 531 -28.11 -37.99 -13.56
C THR A 531 -28.85 -37.67 -14.85
N GLN A 532 -29.82 -38.49 -15.23
CA GLN A 532 -30.74 -38.29 -16.34
C GLN A 532 -32.05 -39.05 -16.09
N SER A 533 -33.03 -38.90 -16.99
CA SER A 533 -34.26 -39.71 -16.92
C SER A 533 -34.01 -41.14 -17.41
N HIS A 534 -34.70 -42.10 -16.81
CA HIS A 534 -34.54 -43.53 -17.10
C HIS A 534 -35.89 -44.22 -17.27
N THR A 535 -35.89 -45.41 -17.87
CA THR A 535 -37.02 -46.35 -17.83
C THR A 535 -36.62 -47.62 -17.11
N ILE A 536 -37.53 -48.23 -16.36
CA ILE A 536 -37.33 -49.54 -15.74
C ILE A 536 -38.45 -50.50 -16.14
N GLU A 537 -38.07 -51.69 -16.58
CA GLU A 537 -38.99 -52.78 -16.91
C GLU A 537 -38.49 -54.09 -16.30
N ALA A 538 -39.39 -55.03 -16.06
CA ALA A 538 -39.05 -56.36 -15.60
C ALA A 538 -39.83 -57.41 -16.40
N ILE A 539 -39.17 -58.54 -16.67
CA ILE A 539 -39.69 -59.61 -17.50
C ILE A 539 -39.90 -60.82 -16.60
N SER A 540 -41.11 -61.36 -16.59
CA SER A 540 -41.45 -62.58 -15.85
C SER A 540 -41.41 -63.79 -16.76
N ALA A 541 -41.22 -64.97 -16.16
CA ALA A 541 -41.45 -66.25 -16.79
C ALA A 541 -42.28 -67.14 -15.85
N LYS A 542 -43.20 -67.91 -16.43
CA LYS A 542 -44.00 -68.89 -15.68
C LYS A 542 -43.07 -69.90 -15.00
N THR A 543 -43.36 -70.30 -13.77
CA THR A 543 -42.60 -71.35 -13.07
C THR A 543 -43.20 -72.73 -13.30
N HIS A 544 -42.34 -73.73 -13.38
CA HIS A 544 -42.68 -75.15 -13.36
C HIS A 544 -42.22 -75.76 -12.03
N HIS A 545 -43.06 -76.62 -11.46
CA HIS A 545 -42.86 -77.26 -10.17
C HIS A 545 -42.10 -78.58 -10.34
N ILE A 546 -40.97 -78.69 -9.66
CA ILE A 546 -40.12 -79.88 -9.63
C ILE A 546 -40.09 -80.41 -8.21
N THR A 547 -40.54 -81.64 -7.98
CA THR A 547 -40.41 -82.30 -6.66
C THR A 547 -39.28 -83.30 -6.70
N ALA A 548 -38.24 -83.09 -5.89
CA ALA A 548 -37.09 -83.98 -5.77
C ALA A 548 -37.12 -84.73 -4.43
N SER A 549 -36.94 -86.05 -4.48
CA SER A 549 -36.91 -86.89 -3.29
C SER A 549 -35.83 -87.97 -3.39
N ALA A 550 -35.32 -88.39 -2.24
CA ALA A 550 -34.34 -89.45 -2.10
C ALA A 550 -34.87 -90.49 -1.10
N GLY A 551 -34.64 -91.77 -1.41
CA GLY A 551 -34.88 -92.89 -0.51
C GLY A 551 -33.88 -92.92 0.67
N GLU A 552 -33.97 -93.95 1.51
CA GLU A 552 -32.99 -94.15 2.59
C GLU A 552 -31.59 -94.45 2.01
N ASN A 553 -30.54 -94.04 2.74
CA ASN A 553 -29.12 -94.30 2.42
C ASN A 553 -28.53 -93.47 1.26
N GLY A 554 -29.06 -92.28 1.03
CA GLY A 554 -28.43 -91.26 0.19
C GLY A 554 -29.25 -89.96 0.17
N ALA A 555 -28.83 -89.00 -0.64
CA ALA A 555 -29.44 -87.68 -0.75
C ALA A 555 -29.56 -87.19 -2.20
N ILE A 556 -30.52 -86.31 -2.43
CA ILE A 556 -30.64 -85.51 -3.66
C ILE A 556 -30.60 -84.03 -3.30
N GLU A 557 -29.82 -83.23 -4.03
CA GLU A 557 -29.71 -81.79 -3.81
C GLU A 557 -29.94 -81.03 -5.12
N PRO A 558 -30.89 -80.07 -5.18
CA PRO A 558 -31.82 -79.67 -4.11
C PRO A 558 -32.90 -80.73 -3.79
N PHE A 559 -33.27 -80.85 -2.51
CA PHE A 559 -34.35 -81.74 -2.02
C PHE A 559 -35.67 -80.98 -1.86
N GLY A 560 -36.80 -81.64 -2.13
CA GLY A 560 -38.14 -81.10 -1.94
C GLY A 560 -38.66 -80.33 -3.16
N ASP A 561 -39.46 -79.31 -2.91
CA ASP A 561 -40.07 -78.48 -3.96
C ASP A 561 -39.08 -77.46 -4.51
N VAL A 562 -38.89 -77.50 -5.83
CA VAL A 562 -38.00 -76.63 -6.60
C VAL A 562 -38.83 -76.02 -7.73
N PHE A 563 -38.68 -74.72 -7.96
CA PHE A 563 -39.46 -73.99 -8.96
C PHE A 563 -38.51 -73.37 -9.98
N ALA A 564 -38.50 -73.91 -11.20
CA ALA A 564 -37.67 -73.44 -12.31
C ALA A 564 -38.51 -72.55 -13.24
N ALA A 565 -37.93 -71.48 -13.79
CA ALA A 565 -38.65 -70.67 -14.76
C ALA A 565 -38.71 -71.38 -16.12
N ASP A 566 -39.72 -71.05 -16.93
CA ASP A 566 -39.88 -71.61 -18.27
C ASP A 566 -38.62 -71.39 -19.14
N GLY A 567 -38.00 -72.52 -19.49
CA GLY A 567 -36.77 -72.60 -20.28
C GLY A 567 -35.46 -72.48 -19.50
N ASP A 568 -35.49 -72.45 -18.17
CA ASP A 568 -34.29 -72.58 -17.36
C ASP A 568 -33.74 -74.02 -17.39
N ASN A 569 -32.46 -74.16 -17.04
CA ASN A 569 -31.87 -75.47 -16.76
C ASN A 569 -31.82 -75.67 -15.23
N GLN A 570 -32.23 -76.84 -14.74
CA GLN A 570 -32.16 -77.21 -13.33
C GLN A 570 -31.31 -78.46 -13.14
N THR A 571 -30.29 -78.37 -12.30
CA THR A 571 -29.40 -79.49 -11.96
C THR A 571 -29.76 -80.05 -10.59
N PHE A 572 -29.66 -81.37 -10.45
CA PHE A 572 -29.75 -82.11 -9.21
C PHE A 572 -28.53 -83.01 -9.06
N THR A 573 -27.95 -83.04 -7.87
CA THR A 573 -26.84 -83.94 -7.51
C THR A 573 -27.38 -85.07 -6.65
N ILE A 574 -26.94 -86.30 -6.91
CA ILE A 574 -27.34 -87.50 -6.19
C ILE A 574 -26.10 -88.08 -5.51
N THR A 575 -26.18 -88.21 -4.20
CA THR A 575 -25.05 -88.64 -3.37
C THR A 575 -25.47 -89.86 -2.55
N PRO A 576 -25.02 -91.07 -2.91
CA PRO A 576 -25.19 -92.25 -2.06
C PRO A 576 -24.42 -92.11 -0.74
N ASP A 577 -24.94 -92.71 0.35
CA ASP A 577 -24.21 -92.85 1.60
C ASP A 577 -23.07 -93.89 1.47
N ASP A 578 -22.06 -93.83 2.35
CA ASP A 578 -20.94 -94.79 2.35
C ASP A 578 -21.42 -96.25 2.37
N GLY A 579 -20.97 -97.04 1.39
CA GLY A 579 -21.35 -98.45 1.24
C GLY A 579 -22.65 -98.67 0.45
N TYR A 580 -23.22 -97.63 -0.15
CA TYR A 580 -24.36 -97.69 -1.05
C TYR A 580 -24.01 -97.07 -2.41
N TYR A 581 -24.83 -97.35 -3.41
CA TYR A 581 -24.77 -96.75 -4.75
C TYR A 581 -26.17 -96.34 -5.18
N SER A 582 -26.29 -95.41 -6.13
CA SER A 582 -27.60 -95.09 -6.72
C SER A 582 -28.08 -96.28 -7.54
N SER A 583 -29.13 -96.94 -7.06
CA SER A 583 -29.66 -98.14 -7.71
C SER A 583 -30.63 -97.79 -8.83
N ASP A 584 -31.44 -96.77 -8.62
CA ASP A 584 -32.41 -96.29 -9.60
C ASP A 584 -32.68 -94.80 -9.42
N VAL A 585 -32.86 -94.09 -10.52
CA VAL A 585 -33.24 -92.69 -10.52
C VAL A 585 -34.34 -92.48 -11.54
N SER A 586 -35.56 -92.22 -11.05
CA SER A 586 -36.73 -91.98 -11.90
C SER A 586 -37.00 -90.48 -12.04
N ILE A 587 -37.34 -90.07 -13.26
CA ILE A 587 -37.73 -88.72 -13.62
C ILE A 587 -39.09 -88.80 -14.32
N VAL A 588 -40.12 -88.22 -13.74
CA VAL A 588 -41.47 -88.14 -14.31
C VAL A 588 -41.71 -86.71 -14.76
N SER A 589 -41.86 -86.49 -16.06
CA SER A 589 -42.36 -85.22 -16.59
C SER A 589 -43.89 -85.23 -16.58
N ARG A 590 -44.51 -84.18 -16.03
CA ARG A 590 -45.95 -83.95 -16.09
C ARG A 590 -46.21 -82.76 -16.99
N GLN A 591 -46.72 -83.03 -18.20
CA GLN A 591 -47.13 -81.98 -19.12
C GLN A 591 -48.65 -81.82 -19.11
N ASP A 592 -49.12 -80.58 -18.96
CA ASP A 592 -50.53 -80.24 -19.14
C ASP A 592 -50.93 -80.49 -20.60
N ALA A 593 -51.82 -81.47 -20.83
CA ALA A 593 -52.39 -81.72 -22.15
C ALA A 593 -53.62 -80.82 -22.40
N ALA A 594 -53.83 -80.41 -23.65
CA ALA A 594 -54.91 -79.50 -24.04
C ALA A 594 -56.34 -80.06 -23.80
N ASP A 595 -56.48 -81.34 -23.45
CA ASP A 595 -57.74 -82.03 -23.14
C ASP A 595 -57.98 -82.27 -21.63
N GLY A 596 -57.06 -81.84 -20.76
CA GLY A 596 -57.24 -81.83 -19.30
C GLY A 596 -56.84 -83.12 -18.56
N GLU A 597 -56.18 -84.07 -19.24
CA GLU A 597 -55.54 -85.24 -18.60
C GLU A 597 -54.02 -85.12 -18.74
N PRO A 598 -53.23 -85.10 -17.65
CA PRO A 598 -51.78 -84.89 -17.72
C PRO A 598 -51.11 -86.04 -18.49
N ALA A 599 -50.25 -85.69 -19.46
CA ALA A 599 -49.41 -86.66 -20.14
C ALA A 599 -48.15 -86.89 -19.29
N GLU A 600 -48.04 -88.06 -18.67
CA GLU A 600 -46.87 -88.46 -17.90
C GLU A 600 -45.85 -89.19 -18.79
N THR A 601 -44.60 -88.73 -18.78
CA THR A 601 -43.47 -89.42 -19.41
C THR A 601 -42.45 -89.77 -18.34
N GLU A 602 -42.21 -91.06 -18.14
CA GLU A 602 -41.25 -91.57 -17.17
C GLU A 602 -39.93 -91.93 -17.87
N ILE A 603 -38.83 -91.39 -17.35
CA ILE A 603 -37.47 -91.68 -17.79
C ILE A 603 -36.72 -92.25 -16.58
N THR A 604 -36.15 -93.43 -16.76
CA THR A 604 -35.31 -94.08 -15.76
C THR A 604 -33.85 -93.86 -16.14
N ALA A 605 -33.10 -93.16 -15.29
CA ALA A 605 -31.65 -93.12 -15.36
C ALA A 605 -31.12 -94.36 -14.62
N GLY A 606 -30.27 -95.13 -15.29
CA GLY A 606 -29.77 -96.41 -14.76
C GLY A 606 -28.95 -96.27 -13.48
N PRO A 607 -28.45 -97.39 -12.91
CA PRO A 607 -27.64 -97.35 -11.70
C PRO A 607 -26.38 -96.51 -11.90
N LEU A 608 -25.83 -95.99 -10.79
CA LEU A 608 -24.66 -95.11 -10.73
C LEU A 608 -24.89 -93.68 -11.28
N THR A 609 -26.15 -93.25 -11.40
CA THR A 609 -26.46 -91.84 -11.71
C THR A 609 -26.12 -90.95 -10.51
N ASP A 610 -25.22 -89.99 -10.70
CA ASP A 610 -24.73 -89.04 -9.69
C ASP A 610 -25.24 -87.61 -9.92
N HIS A 611 -25.78 -87.31 -11.10
CA HIS A 611 -26.41 -86.01 -11.39
C HIS A 611 -27.52 -86.12 -12.45
N ILE A 612 -28.49 -85.21 -12.36
CA ILE A 612 -29.53 -84.97 -13.37
C ILE A 612 -29.45 -83.51 -13.79
N VAL A 613 -29.49 -83.27 -15.11
CA VAL A 613 -29.66 -81.92 -15.65
C VAL A 613 -30.94 -81.88 -16.47
N LEU A 614 -31.97 -81.22 -15.94
CA LEU A 614 -33.15 -80.86 -16.71
C LEU A 614 -32.80 -79.61 -17.53
N THR A 615 -32.71 -79.76 -18.84
CA THR A 615 -32.45 -78.63 -19.75
C THR A 615 -33.75 -78.09 -20.33
N ASP A 616 -33.89 -76.78 -20.44
CA ASP A 616 -35.06 -76.10 -21.03
C ASP A 616 -36.37 -76.60 -20.39
N VAL A 617 -36.54 -76.38 -19.08
CA VAL A 617 -37.71 -76.84 -18.32
C VAL A 617 -38.98 -76.20 -18.88
N LYS A 618 -39.86 -77.02 -19.47
CA LYS A 618 -41.16 -76.61 -20.07
C LYS A 618 -42.38 -77.22 -19.39
N SER A 619 -42.18 -77.99 -18.33
CA SER A 619 -43.22 -78.77 -17.65
C SER A 619 -42.82 -79.03 -16.20
N ASP A 620 -43.76 -79.52 -15.40
CA ASP A 620 -43.47 -80.00 -14.05
C ASP A 620 -42.70 -81.32 -14.08
N PHE A 621 -41.89 -81.58 -13.05
CA PHE A 621 -41.12 -82.81 -12.92
C PHE A 621 -41.20 -83.42 -11.52
N GLU A 622 -41.11 -84.74 -11.43
CA GLU A 622 -40.90 -85.45 -10.17
C GLU A 622 -39.65 -86.32 -10.30
N ILE A 623 -38.68 -86.14 -9.41
CA ILE A 623 -37.42 -86.87 -9.39
C ILE A 623 -37.37 -87.71 -8.13
N ARG A 624 -37.08 -89.01 -8.27
CA ARG A 624 -36.89 -89.92 -7.14
C ARG A 624 -35.60 -90.71 -7.32
N ALA A 625 -34.70 -90.59 -6.36
CA ALA A 625 -33.46 -91.39 -6.28
C ALA A 625 -33.60 -92.50 -5.23
N GLU A 626 -33.29 -93.74 -5.61
CA GLU A 626 -33.22 -94.91 -4.75
C GLU A 626 -31.79 -95.44 -4.68
N PHE A 627 -31.43 -96.05 -3.53
CA PHE A 627 -30.07 -96.49 -3.24
C PHE A 627 -30.02 -97.98 -2.88
N GLY A 628 -29.06 -98.69 -3.47
CA GLY A 628 -28.77 -100.10 -3.21
C GLY A 628 -27.49 -100.27 -2.40
N GLN A 629 -27.40 -101.34 -1.61
CA GLN A 629 -26.19 -101.65 -0.84
C GLN A 629 -25.10 -102.25 -1.75
N ASN A 630 -23.85 -101.85 -1.55
CA ASN A 630 -22.71 -102.41 -2.27
C ASN A 630 -22.54 -103.92 -1.99
N PRO A 631 -22.27 -104.72 -3.03
CA PRO A 631 -22.09 -106.17 -2.89
C PRO A 631 -20.87 -106.54 -2.04
N LYS A 632 -20.86 -107.77 -1.52
CA LYS A 632 -19.86 -108.29 -0.59
C LYS A 632 -19.29 -109.62 -1.03
N ILE A 633 -17.98 -109.79 -0.84
CA ILE A 633 -17.31 -111.06 -1.09
C ILE A 633 -16.89 -111.66 0.25
N THR A 634 -17.54 -112.75 0.63
CA THR A 634 -17.24 -113.49 1.86
C THR A 634 -16.09 -114.47 1.61
N VAL A 635 -14.98 -114.30 2.33
CA VAL A 635 -13.83 -115.20 2.23
C VAL A 635 -13.86 -116.21 3.39
N THR A 636 -13.84 -117.49 3.06
CA THR A 636 -13.72 -118.56 4.06
C THR A 636 -12.23 -118.80 4.34
N PRO A 637 -11.78 -118.76 5.61
CA PRO A 637 -10.39 -119.06 5.94
C PRO A 637 -10.00 -120.47 5.52
N ALA A 638 -8.92 -120.59 4.76
CA ALA A 638 -8.41 -121.89 4.35
C ALA A 638 -7.45 -122.47 5.40
N GLU A 639 -7.61 -123.76 5.75
CA GLU A 639 -6.61 -124.47 6.56
C GLU A 639 -5.38 -124.81 5.70
N ASN A 640 -4.18 -124.59 6.25
CA ASN A 640 -2.89 -124.85 5.59
C ASN A 640 -2.58 -123.95 4.37
N GLY A 641 -3.13 -122.73 4.37
CA GLY A 641 -2.75 -121.64 3.48
C GLY A 641 -3.45 -120.32 3.87
N THR A 642 -3.32 -119.31 3.02
CA THR A 642 -3.91 -117.97 3.24
C THR A 642 -4.57 -117.44 1.97
N ILE A 643 -5.67 -116.70 2.14
CA ILE A 643 -6.32 -115.90 1.09
C ILE A 643 -6.20 -114.44 1.52
N SER A 644 -5.80 -113.53 0.62
CA SER A 644 -5.65 -112.11 0.89
C SER A 644 -6.42 -111.29 -0.14
N PRO A 645 -7.32 -110.37 0.28
CA PRO A 645 -7.76 -110.14 1.66
C PRO A 645 -8.49 -111.35 2.27
N SER A 646 -8.35 -111.54 3.59
CA SER A 646 -8.89 -112.70 4.33
C SER A 646 -10.25 -112.43 5.00
N GLU A 647 -10.65 -111.16 5.04
CA GLU A 647 -11.92 -110.72 5.62
C GLU A 647 -12.96 -110.48 4.50
N GLU A 648 -14.23 -110.33 4.89
CA GLU A 648 -15.29 -109.90 3.97
C GLU A 648 -14.94 -108.55 3.34
N VAL A 649 -14.99 -108.48 2.01
CA VAL A 649 -14.72 -107.25 1.26
C VAL A 649 -16.04 -106.71 0.71
N SER A 650 -16.40 -105.48 1.07
CA SER A 650 -17.45 -104.75 0.34
C SER A 650 -16.83 -104.15 -0.92
N VAL A 651 -17.42 -104.47 -2.07
CA VAL A 651 -16.95 -104.03 -3.39
C VAL A 651 -17.97 -103.01 -3.92
N GLU A 652 -17.50 -101.89 -4.44
CA GLU A 652 -18.39 -100.93 -5.11
C GLU A 652 -19.13 -101.63 -6.27
N TYR A 653 -20.41 -101.35 -6.42
CA TYR A 653 -21.25 -102.03 -7.41
C TYR A 653 -20.68 -101.86 -8.84
N GLY A 654 -20.39 -102.98 -9.49
CA GLY A 654 -19.83 -103.02 -10.85
C GLY A 654 -18.30 -102.94 -10.92
N GLU A 655 -17.59 -102.83 -9.79
CA GLU A 655 -16.12 -102.85 -9.75
C GLU A 655 -15.56 -104.29 -9.68
N ASP A 656 -14.30 -104.45 -10.06
CA ASP A 656 -13.59 -105.72 -9.96
C ASP A 656 -12.93 -105.91 -8.58
N GLN A 657 -12.84 -107.15 -8.07
CA GLN A 657 -12.10 -107.47 -6.84
C GLN A 657 -11.18 -108.68 -7.01
N GLU A 658 -9.91 -108.52 -6.61
CA GLU A 658 -8.85 -109.51 -6.75
C GLU A 658 -8.43 -110.11 -5.39
N PHE A 659 -8.09 -111.40 -5.39
CA PHE A 659 -7.65 -112.17 -4.24
C PHE A 659 -6.38 -112.97 -4.55
N ILE A 660 -5.44 -112.98 -3.61
CA ILE A 660 -4.19 -113.75 -3.66
C ILE A 660 -4.32 -114.97 -2.75
N ILE A 661 -4.02 -116.15 -3.26
CA ILE A 661 -4.14 -117.43 -2.56
C ILE A 661 -2.75 -118.07 -2.44
N MET A 662 -2.28 -118.30 -1.22
CA MET A 662 -0.93 -118.80 -0.92
C MET A 662 -1.00 -120.06 -0.05
N PRO A 663 -0.55 -121.24 -0.52
CA PRO A 663 -0.39 -122.43 0.31
C PRO A 663 0.68 -122.23 1.39
N ASP A 664 0.49 -122.86 2.56
CA ASP A 664 1.56 -122.97 3.57
C ASP A 664 2.66 -123.93 3.08
N LYS A 665 3.84 -123.85 3.71
CA LYS A 665 4.98 -124.72 3.38
C LYS A 665 4.57 -126.21 3.46
N PHE A 666 4.92 -126.98 2.44
CA PHE A 666 4.56 -128.40 2.20
C PHE A 666 3.18 -128.66 1.61
N TYR A 667 2.31 -127.65 1.55
CA TYR A 667 1.00 -127.76 0.94
C TYR A 667 1.00 -127.15 -0.48
N HIS A 668 0.05 -127.56 -1.30
CA HIS A 668 -0.23 -126.99 -2.61
C HIS A 668 -1.74 -126.86 -2.79
N LEU A 669 -2.14 -125.87 -3.59
CA LEU A 669 -3.54 -125.62 -3.87
C LEU A 669 -4.12 -126.78 -4.69
N THR A 670 -5.24 -127.34 -4.22
CA THR A 670 -5.97 -128.41 -4.92
C THR A 670 -7.31 -127.96 -5.46
N GLY A 671 -7.89 -126.89 -4.91
CA GLY A 671 -9.16 -126.35 -5.38
C GLY A 671 -9.39 -124.92 -4.91
N VAL A 672 -10.05 -124.14 -5.76
CA VAL A 672 -10.68 -122.88 -5.39
C VAL A 672 -12.18 -123.05 -5.66
N VAL A 673 -13.02 -122.60 -4.73
CA VAL A 673 -14.47 -122.67 -4.83
C VAL A 673 -15.02 -121.26 -4.66
N THR A 674 -15.85 -120.82 -5.60
CA THR A 674 -16.60 -119.57 -5.51
C THR A 674 -18.07 -119.83 -5.73
N ASP A 675 -18.93 -119.32 -4.85
CA ASP A 675 -20.38 -119.54 -4.91
C ASP A 675 -20.78 -121.01 -5.07
N ASP A 676 -20.12 -121.89 -4.33
CA ASP A 676 -20.27 -123.35 -4.40
C ASP A 676 -19.84 -124.00 -5.73
N GLU A 677 -19.24 -123.25 -6.67
CA GLU A 677 -18.67 -123.76 -7.92
C GLU A 677 -17.14 -123.84 -7.87
N SER A 678 -16.58 -124.95 -8.36
CA SER A 678 -15.12 -125.11 -8.44
C SER A 678 -14.55 -124.33 -9.62
N VAL A 679 -13.58 -123.48 -9.33
CA VAL A 679 -12.88 -122.62 -10.30
C VAL A 679 -11.38 -122.88 -10.28
N GLU A 680 -10.69 -122.52 -11.35
CA GLU A 680 -9.22 -122.60 -11.42
C GLU A 680 -8.61 -121.27 -10.94
N GLY A 681 -7.71 -121.34 -9.95
CA GLY A 681 -6.88 -120.20 -9.54
C GLY A 681 -5.62 -120.12 -10.41
N GLU A 682 -5.34 -118.97 -11.00
CA GLU A 682 -4.20 -118.78 -11.91
C GLU A 682 -2.88 -118.76 -11.14
N GLU A 683 -1.98 -119.73 -11.37
CA GLU A 683 -0.68 -119.79 -10.69
C GLU A 683 0.30 -118.77 -11.28
N ILE A 684 0.99 -118.03 -10.41
CA ILE A 684 1.97 -117.02 -10.78
C ILE A 684 3.36 -117.67 -10.90
N ASP A 685 3.91 -117.74 -12.11
CA ASP A 685 5.32 -118.04 -12.44
C ASP A 685 5.94 -119.26 -11.71
N GLY A 686 5.14 -120.30 -11.42
CA GLY A 686 5.60 -121.52 -10.75
C GLY A 686 6.01 -121.31 -9.28
N THR A 687 5.55 -120.22 -8.66
CA THR A 687 5.86 -119.85 -7.27
C THR A 687 4.99 -120.59 -6.24
N GLY A 688 3.92 -121.26 -6.69
CA GLY A 688 2.87 -121.80 -5.83
C GLY A 688 1.87 -120.77 -5.31
N ILE A 689 1.97 -119.49 -5.70
CA ILE A 689 1.00 -118.43 -5.37
C ILE A 689 -0.04 -118.36 -6.49
N HIS A 690 -1.31 -118.27 -6.15
CA HIS A 690 -2.42 -118.21 -7.11
C HIS A 690 -3.21 -116.90 -7.00
N LEU A 691 -3.82 -116.50 -8.10
CA LEU A 691 -4.69 -115.32 -8.18
C LEU A 691 -6.10 -115.71 -8.60
N TYR A 692 -7.09 -115.09 -7.97
CA TYR A 692 -8.49 -115.16 -8.41
C TYR A 692 -9.11 -113.77 -8.42
N LYS A 693 -9.86 -113.43 -9.47
CA LYS A 693 -10.45 -112.12 -9.67
C LYS A 693 -11.93 -112.23 -10.02
N PHE A 694 -12.77 -111.54 -9.25
CA PHE A 694 -14.16 -111.26 -9.60
C PHE A 694 -14.21 -110.01 -10.49
N TYR A 695 -14.97 -110.10 -11.58
CA TYR A 695 -15.16 -109.00 -12.51
C TYR A 695 -16.57 -108.44 -12.38
N GLU A 696 -16.70 -107.12 -12.46
CA GLU A 696 -17.99 -106.39 -12.43
C GLU A 696 -18.93 -106.90 -11.33
N VAL A 697 -18.49 -106.80 -10.07
CA VAL A 697 -19.20 -107.37 -8.91
C VAL A 697 -20.53 -106.65 -8.72
N ALA A 698 -21.62 -107.31 -9.11
CA ALA A 698 -22.98 -106.78 -9.04
C ALA A 698 -23.85 -107.45 -7.96
N GLN A 699 -23.34 -108.49 -7.31
CA GLN A 699 -24.01 -109.22 -6.24
C GLN A 699 -22.98 -109.78 -5.26
N ASP A 700 -23.45 -110.29 -4.12
CA ASP A 700 -22.57 -110.95 -3.16
C ASP A 700 -21.97 -112.24 -3.76
N HIS A 701 -20.72 -112.51 -3.40
CA HIS A 701 -19.99 -113.73 -3.79
C HIS A 701 -19.30 -114.38 -2.58
N SER A 702 -18.89 -115.63 -2.72
CA SER A 702 -18.02 -116.33 -1.76
C SER A 702 -16.72 -116.83 -2.40
N LEU A 703 -15.65 -116.94 -1.61
CA LEU A 703 -14.36 -117.49 -2.03
C LEU A 703 -13.77 -118.40 -0.96
N GLU A 704 -13.44 -119.63 -1.34
CA GLU A 704 -12.80 -120.65 -0.50
C GLU A 704 -11.67 -121.33 -1.28
N ALA A 705 -10.62 -121.76 -0.57
CA ALA A 705 -9.49 -122.49 -1.16
C ALA A 705 -9.15 -123.73 -0.32
N THR A 706 -8.83 -124.84 -0.98
CA THR A 706 -8.41 -126.10 -0.34
C THR A 706 -6.97 -126.44 -0.69
N PHE A 707 -6.21 -126.88 0.31
CA PHE A 707 -4.80 -127.20 0.17
C PHE A 707 -4.50 -128.63 0.64
N GLU A 708 -3.67 -129.36 -0.10
CA GLU A 708 -3.21 -130.71 0.26
C GLU A 708 -1.68 -130.80 0.19
N CYS A 709 -1.10 -131.76 0.89
CA CYS A 709 0.32 -132.15 0.84
C CYS A 709 0.43 -133.50 0.12
N THR A 710 1.63 -133.87 -0.35
CA THR A 710 1.82 -135.15 -1.07
C THR A 710 2.26 -136.27 -0.12
N ASP A 711 1.51 -137.37 -0.07
CA ASP A 711 1.89 -138.55 0.73
C ASP A 711 3.22 -139.14 0.25
N SER A 712 4.04 -139.61 1.20
CA SER A 712 5.38 -140.18 0.93
C SER A 712 6.40 -139.19 0.33
N ASP A 713 6.06 -137.93 0.13
CA ASP A 713 7.04 -136.86 -0.08
C ASP A 713 7.45 -136.32 1.29
N ILE A 714 8.70 -136.60 1.66
CA ILE A 714 9.23 -136.35 2.99
C ILE A 714 9.90 -134.99 3.04
N ASN A 715 10.57 -134.61 1.95
CA ASN A 715 11.36 -133.41 1.85
C ASN A 715 10.56 -132.19 1.35
N GLY A 716 9.35 -132.40 0.82
CA GLY A 716 8.43 -131.35 0.39
C GLY A 716 8.64 -130.86 -1.04
N ASP A 717 9.33 -131.62 -1.89
CA ASP A 717 9.58 -131.27 -3.29
C ASP A 717 8.46 -131.71 -4.26
N LYS A 718 7.35 -132.23 -3.70
CA LYS A 718 6.16 -132.77 -4.36
C LYS A 718 6.42 -134.11 -5.07
N THR A 719 7.56 -134.77 -4.85
CA THR A 719 7.89 -136.03 -5.53
C THR A 719 8.46 -137.08 -4.57
N ALA A 720 7.74 -138.18 -4.36
CA ALA A 720 8.22 -139.31 -3.57
C ALA A 720 9.39 -140.04 -4.27
N ASP A 721 10.63 -139.72 -3.90
CA ASP A 721 11.82 -140.15 -4.62
C ASP A 721 12.94 -140.73 -3.72
N LEU A 722 14.13 -140.94 -4.30
CA LEU A 722 15.24 -141.52 -3.53
C LEU A 722 15.71 -140.58 -2.42
N ALA A 723 15.61 -139.26 -2.60
CA ALA A 723 15.96 -138.27 -1.60
C ALA A 723 15.10 -138.43 -0.35
N ASP A 724 13.81 -138.70 -0.52
CA ASP A 724 12.88 -139.00 0.57
C ASP A 724 13.25 -140.29 1.30
N ALA A 725 13.51 -141.38 0.56
CA ALA A 725 13.90 -142.65 1.16
C ALA A 725 15.22 -142.52 1.93
N ILE A 726 16.17 -141.72 1.41
CA ILE A 726 17.41 -141.38 2.09
C ILE A 726 17.14 -140.58 3.37
N LEU A 727 16.19 -139.63 3.36
CA LEU A 727 15.84 -138.85 4.53
C LEU A 727 15.30 -139.75 5.65
N ILE A 728 14.43 -140.70 5.31
CA ILE A 728 13.88 -141.67 6.28
C ILE A 728 14.98 -142.63 6.77
N LEU A 729 15.85 -143.13 5.89
CA LEU A 729 16.98 -143.97 6.30
C LEU A 729 17.94 -143.24 7.24
N LYS A 730 18.16 -141.93 7.03
CA LYS A 730 18.95 -141.09 7.95
C LYS A 730 18.29 -141.03 9.33
N LEU A 731 16.98 -140.78 9.41
CA LEU A 731 16.22 -140.82 10.68
C LEU A 731 16.34 -142.17 11.38
N LEU A 732 16.14 -143.27 10.65
CA LEU A 732 16.22 -144.64 11.17
C LEU A 732 17.63 -145.03 11.64
N ALA A 733 18.68 -144.46 11.02
CA ALA A 733 20.07 -144.63 11.43
C ALA A 733 20.45 -143.76 12.64
N GLY A 734 19.52 -142.95 13.16
CA GLY A 734 19.77 -142.00 14.25
C GLY A 734 20.63 -140.80 13.82
N ILE A 735 20.67 -140.50 12.52
CA ILE A 735 21.30 -139.28 11.99
C ILE A 735 20.29 -138.15 12.11
N ASP A 736 20.65 -137.14 12.88
CA ASP A 736 19.83 -135.93 13.04
C ASP A 736 19.75 -135.18 11.71
N ILE A 737 18.54 -134.91 11.21
CA ILE A 737 18.29 -134.14 9.98
C ILE A 737 17.77 -132.76 10.35
N THR A 738 18.40 -131.74 9.76
CA THR A 738 18.11 -130.31 10.04
C THR A 738 16.94 -129.76 9.23
N ASP A 739 16.51 -130.48 8.20
CA ASP A 739 15.43 -130.04 7.33
C ASP A 739 14.08 -130.46 7.92
N ALA A 740 13.11 -129.56 7.82
CA ALA A 740 11.74 -129.84 8.25
C ALA A 740 11.15 -130.95 7.37
N ILE A 741 10.52 -131.92 8.01
CA ILE A 741 9.87 -133.05 7.36
C ILE A 741 8.42 -132.67 7.07
N SER A 742 7.91 -133.04 5.89
CA SER A 742 6.50 -132.90 5.54
C SER A 742 5.59 -133.45 6.65
N PRO A 743 4.55 -132.71 7.10
CA PRO A 743 3.60 -133.22 8.11
C PRO A 743 2.93 -134.53 7.67
N CYS A 744 2.85 -134.75 6.36
CA CYS A 744 2.18 -135.88 5.72
C CYS A 744 3.14 -137.03 5.41
N ALA A 745 4.39 -136.91 5.86
CA ALA A 745 5.41 -137.95 5.75
C ALA A 745 5.03 -139.22 6.53
N ASP A 746 4.26 -139.07 7.61
CA ASP A 746 3.79 -140.16 8.45
C ASP A 746 2.54 -140.83 7.86
N VAL A 747 2.74 -141.70 6.87
CA VAL A 747 1.65 -142.30 6.08
C VAL A 747 0.81 -143.32 6.87
N ASN A 748 1.27 -143.75 8.05
CA ASN A 748 0.53 -144.69 8.90
C ASN A 748 -0.03 -144.04 10.18
N GLU A 749 0.18 -142.73 10.34
CA GLU A 749 -0.25 -141.90 11.48
C GLU A 749 0.22 -142.43 12.85
N ASP A 750 1.34 -143.15 12.92
CA ASP A 750 1.88 -143.68 14.19
C ASP A 750 2.69 -142.64 14.99
N GLY A 751 2.83 -141.44 14.43
CA GLY A 751 3.56 -140.29 14.93
C GLY A 751 5.07 -140.38 14.70
N ARG A 752 5.55 -141.35 13.89
CA ARG A 752 6.98 -141.58 13.66
C ARG A 752 7.28 -141.88 12.21
N ILE A 753 8.35 -141.28 11.72
CA ILE A 753 8.90 -141.60 10.41
C ILE A 753 9.83 -142.81 10.54
N GLY A 754 9.39 -143.96 10.03
CA GLY A 754 10.00 -145.25 10.25
C GLY A 754 10.09 -146.11 9.00
N MET A 755 10.21 -147.42 9.22
CA MET A 755 10.40 -148.39 8.14
C MET A 755 9.16 -148.52 7.24
N THR A 756 7.98 -148.19 7.76
CA THR A 756 6.72 -148.22 7.02
C THR A 756 6.69 -147.11 5.98
N GLU A 757 7.06 -145.90 6.38
CA GLU A 757 7.15 -144.72 5.53
C GLU A 757 8.26 -144.95 4.50
N LEU A 758 9.41 -145.51 4.90
CA LEU A 758 10.46 -145.87 3.95
C LEU A 758 9.95 -146.86 2.89
N LEU A 759 9.16 -147.85 3.30
CA LEU A 759 8.59 -148.80 2.37
C LEU A 759 7.59 -148.12 1.44
N SER A 760 6.80 -147.16 1.93
CA SER A 760 5.86 -146.37 1.13
C SER A 760 6.58 -145.55 0.06
N VAL A 761 7.64 -144.81 0.43
CA VAL A 761 8.47 -144.07 -0.52
C VAL A 761 9.07 -145.02 -1.56
N LEU A 762 9.68 -146.14 -1.12
CA LEU A 762 10.26 -147.12 -2.05
C LEU A 762 9.20 -147.77 -2.96
N TYR A 763 7.96 -147.91 -2.48
CA TYR A 763 6.85 -148.45 -3.26
C TYR A 763 6.39 -147.45 -4.33
N ALA A 764 6.23 -146.18 -3.96
CA ALA A 764 5.92 -145.09 -4.87
C ALA A 764 7.02 -144.96 -5.95
N MET A 765 8.30 -145.02 -5.56
CA MET A 765 9.45 -145.02 -6.47
C MET A 765 9.47 -146.19 -7.46
N ALA A 766 8.97 -147.37 -7.05
CA ALA A 766 8.90 -148.56 -7.90
C ALA A 766 7.73 -148.50 -8.90
N GLY A 767 6.93 -147.42 -8.88
CA GLY A 767 5.72 -147.26 -9.69
C GLY A 767 4.52 -148.06 -9.17
N GLY A 768 4.58 -148.53 -7.92
CA GLY A 768 3.41 -149.04 -7.22
C GLY A 768 2.54 -147.87 -6.80
N ARG A 769 1.32 -147.81 -7.34
CA ARG A 769 0.27 -146.92 -6.80
C ARG A 769 -0.37 -147.54 -5.58
#